data_AF-A0A060QCU9-F1
#
_entry.id   AF-A0A060QCU9-F1
#
_cell.length_a   1.000
_cell.length_b   1.000
_cell.length_c   1.000
_cell.angle_alpha   90.00
_cell.angle_beta   90.00
_cell.angle_gamma   90.00
#
_symmetry.space_group_name_H-M   'P 1'
#
loop_
_entity.id
_entity.type
_entity.pdbx_description
1 polymer ?
#
loop_
_entity_poly.entity_id
_entity_poly.type
_entity_poly.pdbx_seq_one_letter_code
_entity_poly.pdbx_strand_id
1 'polypeptide(L)'
;MAVIYNTNYTHNPNSYLTLAVERAARALFGHDQILLADNMTLAAAAASGEHDTLICIDGQRINTQLMRRIRPAFKTMILWTFEDPFMRDFNVENSHLFDYVFTNDPSCAEHYRGKGFYLPLGASRTIHHRDVKDAEALDYDIFFAGTMWPNRVETLRRIIAAFPQARLKLICPGNEYLPPLPADLAELAIQRPVSHEAFIDFANASAVTLTMFRDYASHGDVSQATAPGPRFYELGLAGAAQVVEAPESMDTKYFAEVEGTFLARDVDGVVSAVAALLNDRELRRKAAVAAQTSVQEGHLYEHRLRFMAEVTKANFGRTKPGSEIAPRRRRLRVLMCTHSTIHEAAWGGVEVYQQTLCSMLGREIEFFYWLRRGTHCRLTTANGQEVERYDVPEVGWMDAMCDGPEEMAFSNAISQYNFDIVHFQHLGHHALSLPIIAKACGAGVVFSAHDFWLISSRYNLLNQDLRYVEDEVKSVVASDIILKVAENIEYGGEQTRRAFIAKMLHSVDLILFGTEHSRNLTHEIYPILNQKSSLILGIPSPENTIPIVPKAYEPLGERPLRVAIVGNFLRTKGADTILNLIEIAHPDHFEFHIFGYIHPEYDAVINGKPRPNVKVYGRYTAGDIAALQVADVALNLSIWPETYCISLSEAWQNGLIPIVTDVGALGDRVKDGVNGFKVPIGRANMVLERLELLRSCEGIRRKIMGNISPALWTQAETYADDMRDVYREAAPVRELGTAEMQIDAGQVHLLPHASWRHQAPPRHIFDPPTIRDLSVELPETVTDWYSIQGAEYYIDDVCHFVLADNEPEDFAGSYEFHIRGWHVLPGVSSAGSMYAVLIGDDDTPMIFLPCSREARGDVVSIYPNAPRRSGFAGQAALRGKWCEGRFRVALVNIVNGSGAFMVTSVEIAVKDGKINEIQVERPSNDQIMADFTRVSHADGHLRGIKLSRLNREMTTHRAPNDFQHYIDSLSGLIGDPAPLLTEDGNLFIRGWGFLRQVERAGTMSVALVGEAENDVFFFALNRFLRHDVKTIFADAPLCVGFEGWLSVASGYAAELAGSYRLCLVNTIGEMVGVKPLDVVVNVADGIVTSVEHRDVTEAVVAQVNDSIEARHASEPAL
;
A
#
# COMPACT_ATOMS: atom_id res chain seq x y z
N MET A 1 -18.49 -17.09 -18.88
CA MET A 1 -18.57 -15.90 -18.03
C MET A 1 -17.14 -15.60 -17.80
N ALA A 2 -16.67 -14.38 -18.07
CA ALA A 2 -15.25 -14.11 -17.84
C ALA A 2 -15.05 -13.54 -16.45
N VAL A 3 -14.17 -14.17 -15.69
CA VAL A 3 -13.59 -13.53 -14.51
C VAL A 3 -12.49 -12.61 -15.03
N ILE A 4 -12.48 -11.35 -14.60
CA ILE A 4 -11.36 -10.43 -14.79
C ILE A 4 -10.62 -10.38 -13.48
N TYR A 5 -9.30 -10.53 -13.52
CA TYR A 5 -8.44 -10.49 -12.36
C TYR A 5 -7.24 -9.59 -12.65
N ASN A 6 -7.04 -8.56 -11.82
CA ASN A 6 -5.82 -7.78 -11.89
C ASN A 6 -4.73 -8.49 -11.08
N THR A 7 -3.66 -8.87 -11.77
CA THR A 7 -2.52 -9.57 -11.15
C THR A 7 -1.74 -8.65 -10.21
N ASN A 8 -1.83 -7.33 -10.34
CA ASN A 8 -1.24 -6.39 -9.42
C ASN A 8 -2.17 -6.13 -8.22
N TYR A 9 -2.08 -7.02 -7.22
CA TYR A 9 -2.90 -7.01 -6.00
C TYR A 9 -2.40 -6.07 -4.89
N THR A 10 -1.47 -5.17 -5.19
CA THR A 10 -0.95 -4.18 -4.24
C THR A 10 -1.39 -2.76 -4.62
N HIS A 11 -0.91 -1.71 -3.94
CA HIS A 11 -1.24 -0.33 -4.30
C HIS A 11 -0.85 -0.02 -5.75
N ASN A 12 -1.84 -0.04 -6.66
CA ASN A 12 -1.67 0.16 -8.09
C ASN A 12 -2.25 1.53 -8.49
N PRO A 13 -1.41 2.53 -8.85
CA PRO A 13 -1.89 3.85 -9.27
C PRO A 13 -2.72 3.79 -10.57
N ASN A 14 -2.57 2.72 -11.35
CA ASN A 14 -3.31 2.47 -12.58
C ASN A 14 -4.53 1.55 -12.38
N SER A 15 -5.03 1.42 -11.14
CA SER A 15 -6.20 0.58 -10.83
C SER A 15 -7.45 0.95 -11.64
N TYR A 16 -7.58 2.20 -12.11
CA TYR A 16 -8.64 2.63 -13.01
C TYR A 16 -8.67 1.87 -14.34
N LEU A 17 -7.54 1.34 -14.84
CA LEU A 17 -7.49 0.50 -16.04
C LEU A 17 -8.31 -0.79 -15.84
N THR A 18 -8.28 -1.35 -14.62
CA THR A 18 -9.12 -2.49 -14.23
C THR A 18 -10.59 -2.16 -14.41
N LEU A 19 -11.01 -0.98 -13.91
CA LEU A 19 -12.39 -0.50 -14.04
C LEU A 19 -12.75 -0.20 -15.49
N ALA A 20 -11.82 0.35 -16.27
CA ALA A 20 -12.01 0.62 -17.70
C ALA A 20 -12.29 -0.68 -18.48
N VAL A 21 -11.46 -1.70 -18.28
CA VAL A 21 -11.61 -3.02 -18.91
C VAL A 21 -12.88 -3.72 -18.42
N GLU A 22 -13.18 -3.66 -17.12
CA GLU A 22 -14.39 -4.26 -16.55
C GLU A 22 -15.67 -3.64 -17.10
N ARG A 23 -15.77 -2.31 -17.14
CA ARG A 23 -16.92 -1.60 -17.70
C ARG A 23 -17.11 -1.91 -19.19
N ALA A 24 -16.02 -1.93 -19.96
CA ALA A 24 -16.08 -2.30 -21.38
C ALA A 24 -16.52 -3.75 -21.57
N ALA A 25 -16.05 -4.68 -20.73
CA ALA A 25 -16.47 -6.07 -20.76
C ALA A 25 -17.96 -6.22 -20.42
N ARG A 26 -18.46 -5.50 -19.42
CA ARG A 26 -19.91 -5.50 -19.08
C ARG A 26 -20.76 -4.91 -20.21
N ALA A 27 -20.29 -3.83 -20.85
CA ALA A 27 -20.98 -3.23 -21.98
C ALA A 27 -21.04 -4.16 -23.20
N LEU A 28 -19.96 -4.91 -23.46
CA LEU A 28 -19.85 -5.79 -24.63
C LEU A 28 -20.53 -7.15 -24.42
N PHE A 29 -20.35 -7.77 -23.25
CA PHE A 29 -20.77 -9.15 -22.98
C PHE A 29 -22.00 -9.26 -22.06
N GLY A 30 -22.39 -8.18 -21.37
CA GLY A 30 -23.53 -8.12 -20.47
C GLY A 30 -23.13 -8.04 -18.98
N HIS A 31 -23.91 -7.30 -18.18
CA HIS A 31 -23.57 -6.99 -16.78
C HIS A 31 -23.45 -8.25 -15.92
N ASP A 32 -24.39 -9.19 -16.01
CA ASP A 32 -24.38 -10.42 -15.18
C ASP A 32 -23.41 -11.50 -15.69
N GLN A 33 -22.60 -11.19 -16.71
CA GLN A 33 -21.69 -12.11 -17.39
C GLN A 33 -20.21 -11.86 -17.06
N ILE A 34 -19.90 -10.85 -16.24
CA ILE A 34 -18.53 -10.47 -15.90
C ILE A 34 -18.41 -10.34 -14.38
N LEU A 35 -17.37 -10.96 -13.83
CA LEU A 35 -16.99 -10.84 -12.43
C LEU A 35 -15.59 -10.24 -12.35
N LEU A 36 -15.43 -9.13 -11.63
CA LEU A 36 -14.12 -8.65 -11.22
C LEU A 36 -13.73 -9.36 -9.94
N ALA A 37 -12.61 -10.08 -9.97
CA ALA A 37 -12.08 -10.80 -8.83
C ALA A 37 -10.73 -10.24 -8.40
N ASP A 38 -10.39 -10.55 -7.15
CA ASP A 38 -9.13 -10.24 -6.49
C ASP A 38 -8.56 -11.52 -5.85
N ASN A 39 -7.45 -11.41 -5.11
CA ASN A 39 -6.85 -12.57 -4.43
C ASN A 39 -7.79 -13.22 -3.39
N MET A 40 -8.72 -12.46 -2.81
CA MET A 40 -9.67 -12.96 -1.82
C MET A 40 -10.81 -13.76 -2.49
N THR A 41 -11.17 -13.43 -3.72
CA THR A 41 -12.41 -13.91 -4.36
C THR A 41 -12.19 -14.81 -5.58
N LEU A 42 -11.01 -14.78 -6.21
CA LEU A 42 -10.74 -15.49 -7.46
C LEU A 42 -10.88 -17.02 -7.34
N ALA A 43 -10.31 -17.63 -6.30
CA ALA A 43 -10.40 -19.07 -6.12
C ALA A 43 -11.84 -19.53 -5.80
N ALA A 44 -12.60 -18.73 -5.05
CA ALA A 44 -14.02 -18.99 -4.79
C ALA A 44 -14.84 -18.89 -6.09
N ALA A 45 -14.55 -17.92 -6.95
CA ALA A 45 -15.17 -17.81 -8.27
C ALA A 45 -14.83 -19.02 -9.16
N ALA A 46 -13.57 -19.48 -9.14
CA ALA A 46 -13.14 -20.69 -9.83
C ALA A 46 -13.88 -21.94 -9.32
N ALA A 47 -13.97 -22.09 -8.00
CA ALA A 47 -14.67 -23.17 -7.32
C ALA A 47 -16.17 -23.25 -7.66
N SER A 48 -16.83 -22.11 -7.89
CA SER A 48 -18.26 -22.05 -8.25
C SER A 48 -18.59 -22.69 -9.60
N GLY A 49 -17.62 -22.76 -10.52
CA GLY A 49 -17.81 -23.32 -11.86
C GLY A 49 -18.71 -22.53 -12.80
N GLU A 50 -19.12 -21.32 -12.45
CA GLU A 50 -20.02 -20.48 -13.28
C GLU A 50 -19.32 -19.83 -14.49
N HIS A 51 -17.99 -19.85 -14.47
CA HIS A 51 -17.10 -19.19 -15.44
C HIS A 51 -16.17 -20.21 -16.10
N ASP A 52 -16.08 -20.16 -17.43
CA ASP A 52 -15.14 -21.00 -18.21
C ASP A 52 -13.88 -20.23 -18.61
N THR A 53 -13.87 -18.89 -18.49
CA THR A 53 -12.78 -18.02 -18.96
C THR A 53 -12.29 -17.10 -17.86
N LEU A 54 -10.98 -16.94 -17.76
CA LEU A 54 -10.30 -15.98 -16.87
C LEU A 54 -9.40 -15.07 -17.70
N ILE A 55 -9.54 -13.75 -17.49
CA ILE A 55 -8.69 -12.71 -18.07
C ILE A 55 -7.86 -12.13 -16.92
N CYS A 56 -6.57 -12.45 -16.91
CA CYS A 56 -5.59 -11.83 -16.04
C CYS A 56 -5.02 -10.59 -16.74
N ILE A 57 -5.12 -9.43 -16.11
CA ILE A 57 -4.60 -8.16 -16.65
C ILE A 57 -3.40 -7.66 -15.83
N ASP A 58 -2.68 -6.67 -16.38
CA ASP A 58 -1.47 -6.02 -15.84
C ASP A 58 -0.18 -6.83 -16.09
N GLY A 59 -0.01 -7.97 -15.43
CA GLY A 59 1.14 -8.86 -15.55
C GLY A 59 2.29 -8.55 -14.58
N GLN A 60 2.29 -7.41 -13.88
CA GLN A 60 3.41 -7.04 -13.01
C GLN A 60 3.66 -7.96 -11.81
N ARG A 61 2.62 -8.60 -11.25
CA ARG A 61 2.72 -9.36 -9.98
C ARG A 61 1.88 -10.65 -9.99
N ILE A 62 2.10 -11.51 -10.99
CA ILE A 62 1.34 -12.77 -11.12
C ILE A 62 1.53 -13.65 -9.87
N ASN A 63 0.45 -13.89 -9.12
CA ASN A 63 0.45 -14.91 -8.06
C ASN A 63 0.42 -16.31 -8.70
N THR A 64 1.61 -16.86 -8.96
CA THR A 64 1.79 -18.12 -9.70
C THR A 64 1.14 -19.31 -8.99
N GLN A 65 1.13 -19.33 -7.67
CA GLN A 65 0.55 -20.40 -6.87
C GLN A 65 -0.98 -20.38 -6.96
N LEU A 66 -1.60 -19.19 -6.86
CA LEU A 66 -3.03 -19.01 -7.09
C LEU A 66 -3.42 -19.40 -8.52
N MET A 67 -2.64 -19.00 -9.52
CA MET A 67 -2.88 -19.40 -10.92
C MET A 67 -2.83 -20.93 -11.09
N ARG A 68 -1.85 -21.62 -10.48
CA ARG A 68 -1.76 -23.10 -10.49
C ARG A 68 -2.96 -23.75 -9.79
N ARG A 69 -3.38 -23.21 -8.64
CA ARG A 69 -4.55 -23.68 -7.88
C ARG A 69 -5.83 -23.61 -8.71
N ILE A 70 -6.07 -22.51 -9.43
CA ILE A 70 -7.32 -22.30 -10.18
C ILE A 70 -7.29 -22.82 -11.62
N ARG A 71 -6.11 -23.10 -12.20
CA ARG A 71 -5.96 -23.51 -13.61
C ARG A 71 -6.91 -24.63 -14.06
N PRO A 72 -7.19 -25.68 -13.25
CA PRO A 72 -8.11 -26.75 -13.66
C PRO A 72 -9.58 -26.32 -13.77
N ALA A 73 -9.98 -25.23 -13.11
CA ALA A 73 -11.36 -24.76 -13.09
C ALA A 73 -11.75 -23.98 -14.35
N PHE A 74 -10.77 -23.39 -15.06
CA PHE A 74 -10.99 -22.59 -16.26
C PHE A 74 -10.64 -23.36 -17.53
N LYS A 75 -11.50 -23.28 -18.54
CA LYS A 75 -11.22 -23.81 -19.88
C LYS A 75 -10.23 -22.95 -20.65
N THR A 76 -10.28 -21.63 -20.44
CA THR A 76 -9.39 -20.67 -21.11
C THR A 76 -8.86 -19.66 -20.10
N MET A 77 -7.54 -19.54 -20.00
CA MET A 77 -6.85 -18.50 -19.25
C MET A 77 -6.08 -17.58 -20.18
N ILE A 78 -6.34 -16.28 -20.06
CA ILE A 78 -5.76 -15.23 -20.90
C ILE A 78 -4.92 -14.31 -20.01
N LEU A 79 -3.70 -13.98 -20.42
CA LEU A 79 -2.91 -12.91 -19.81
C LEU A 79 -2.90 -11.71 -20.75
N TRP A 80 -3.15 -10.50 -20.24
CA TRP A 80 -2.98 -9.24 -20.97
C TRP A 80 -2.00 -8.35 -20.20
N THR A 81 -0.78 -8.22 -20.72
CA THR A 81 0.30 -7.47 -20.10
C THR A 81 0.18 -5.98 -20.43
N PHE A 82 0.37 -5.13 -19.43
CA PHE A 82 0.22 -3.66 -19.54
C PHE A 82 1.56 -2.93 -19.56
N GLU A 83 2.63 -3.62 -19.19
CA GLU A 83 3.94 -3.04 -18.88
C GLU A 83 5.07 -3.78 -19.61
N ASP A 84 4.74 -4.53 -20.65
CA ASP A 84 5.75 -4.92 -21.63
C ASP A 84 6.22 -3.65 -22.38
N PRO A 85 7.50 -3.57 -22.79
CA PRO A 85 8.54 -4.60 -22.72
C PRO A 85 9.27 -4.69 -21.36
N PHE A 86 8.93 -3.83 -20.41
CA PHE A 86 9.68 -3.68 -19.16
C PHE A 86 9.53 -4.87 -18.21
N MET A 87 8.41 -5.59 -18.28
CA MET A 87 8.16 -6.82 -17.53
C MET A 87 8.24 -8.09 -18.41
N ARG A 88 8.78 -7.97 -19.63
CA ARG A 88 8.76 -9.05 -20.63
C ARG A 88 9.33 -10.36 -20.09
N ASP A 89 10.52 -10.32 -19.50
CA ASP A 89 11.22 -11.54 -19.09
C ASP A 89 10.42 -12.28 -18.00
N PHE A 90 9.94 -11.54 -17.00
CA PHE A 90 9.03 -12.06 -15.96
C PHE A 90 7.73 -12.65 -16.55
N ASN A 91 7.10 -11.95 -17.50
CA ASN A 91 5.86 -12.40 -18.13
C ASN A 91 6.07 -13.65 -19.01
N VAL A 92 7.18 -13.72 -19.75
CA VAL A 92 7.54 -14.86 -20.60
C VAL A 92 7.76 -16.12 -19.75
N GLU A 93 8.46 -16.01 -18.62
CA GLU A 93 8.67 -17.13 -17.68
C GLU A 93 7.33 -17.70 -17.17
N ASN A 94 6.34 -16.83 -16.93
CA ASN A 94 5.03 -17.21 -16.39
C ASN A 94 3.97 -17.55 -17.46
N SER A 95 4.27 -17.34 -18.74
CA SER A 95 3.34 -17.54 -19.86
C SER A 95 2.82 -18.97 -20.00
N HIS A 96 3.51 -19.96 -19.45
CA HIS A 96 3.11 -21.38 -19.45
C HIS A 96 1.79 -21.64 -18.70
N LEU A 97 1.39 -20.74 -17.80
CA LEU A 97 0.14 -20.81 -17.05
C LEU A 97 -1.09 -20.41 -17.88
N PHE A 98 -0.87 -19.77 -19.04
CA PHE A 98 -1.90 -19.17 -19.87
C PHE A 98 -2.00 -19.83 -21.25
N ASP A 99 -3.21 -19.79 -21.81
CA ASP A 99 -3.48 -20.29 -23.15
C ASP A 99 -3.18 -19.23 -24.21
N TYR A 100 -3.43 -17.96 -23.88
CA TYR A 100 -3.18 -16.79 -24.73
C TYR A 100 -2.50 -15.68 -23.94
N VAL A 101 -1.57 -14.97 -24.59
CA VAL A 101 -0.91 -13.78 -24.03
C VAL A 101 -1.12 -12.61 -24.99
N PHE A 102 -1.74 -11.56 -24.51
CA PHE A 102 -1.86 -10.28 -25.20
C PHE A 102 -0.85 -9.32 -24.61
N THR A 103 -0.10 -8.62 -25.45
CA THR A 103 0.94 -7.68 -25.01
C THR A 103 0.67 -6.29 -25.54
N ASN A 104 0.86 -5.28 -24.69
CA ASN A 104 0.74 -3.88 -25.05
C ASN A 104 1.91 -3.37 -25.91
N ASP A 105 2.98 -4.15 -26.07
CA ASP A 105 4.14 -3.82 -26.88
C ASP A 105 4.35 -4.84 -28.02
N PRO A 106 4.40 -4.39 -29.28
CA PRO A 106 4.44 -5.28 -30.44
C PRO A 106 5.74 -6.09 -30.52
N SER A 107 6.86 -5.55 -30.03
CA SER A 107 8.16 -6.26 -30.03
C SER A 107 8.14 -7.50 -29.12
N CYS A 108 7.20 -7.57 -28.18
CA CYS A 108 7.11 -8.67 -27.22
C CYS A 108 6.28 -9.85 -27.73
N ALA A 109 5.43 -9.68 -28.74
CA ALA A 109 4.46 -10.71 -29.13
C ALA A 109 5.13 -12.05 -29.53
N GLU A 110 6.24 -12.00 -30.28
CA GLU A 110 6.95 -13.20 -30.74
C GLU A 110 7.64 -13.96 -29.59
N HIS A 111 7.96 -13.30 -28.47
CA HIS A 111 8.63 -13.90 -27.33
C HIS A 111 7.75 -14.95 -26.61
N TYR A 112 6.42 -14.88 -26.80
CA TYR A 112 5.45 -15.81 -26.22
C TYR A 112 5.18 -17.06 -27.09
N ARG A 113 6.11 -17.41 -28.01
CA ARG A 113 6.21 -18.72 -28.69
C ARG A 113 4.92 -19.22 -29.33
N GLY A 114 4.21 -18.35 -30.07
CA GLY A 114 2.99 -18.68 -30.81
C GLY A 114 1.67 -18.49 -30.04
N LYS A 115 1.72 -18.10 -28.77
CA LYS A 115 0.54 -17.69 -27.97
C LYS A 115 0.41 -16.17 -27.81
N GLY A 116 1.41 -15.41 -28.28
CA GLY A 116 1.51 -13.97 -28.13
C GLY A 116 0.78 -13.19 -29.22
N PHE A 117 0.02 -12.18 -28.83
CA PHE A 117 -0.72 -11.29 -29.73
C PHE A 117 -0.49 -9.84 -29.31
N TYR A 118 -0.16 -8.98 -30.26
CA TYR A 118 -0.11 -7.54 -29.99
C TYR A 118 -1.54 -7.01 -29.77
N LEU A 119 -1.75 -6.35 -28.63
CA LEU A 119 -3.00 -5.69 -28.28
C LEU A 119 -2.71 -4.48 -27.40
N PRO A 120 -2.66 -3.26 -27.97
CA PRO A 120 -2.42 -2.06 -27.18
C PRO A 120 -3.55 -1.82 -26.19
N LEU A 121 -3.26 -1.05 -25.15
CA LEU A 121 -4.30 -0.53 -24.27
C LEU A 121 -5.22 0.45 -25.04
N GLY A 122 -6.25 0.96 -24.38
CA GLY A 122 -7.25 1.81 -25.01
C GLY A 122 -7.80 2.86 -24.06
N ALA A 123 -8.88 3.51 -24.49
CA ALA A 123 -9.61 4.48 -23.68
C ALA A 123 -10.97 3.93 -23.24
N SER A 124 -11.51 4.45 -22.13
CA SER A 124 -12.87 4.15 -21.66
C SER A 124 -13.77 5.35 -21.86
N ARG A 125 -14.90 5.15 -22.55
CA ARG A 125 -15.92 6.19 -22.73
C ARG A 125 -16.48 6.69 -21.40
N THR A 126 -16.59 5.82 -20.40
CA THR A 126 -17.17 6.18 -19.09
C THR A 126 -16.22 6.94 -18.17
N ILE A 127 -14.93 6.95 -18.48
CA ILE A 127 -13.89 7.56 -17.61
C ILE A 127 -13.27 8.77 -18.33
N HIS A 128 -12.88 8.60 -19.60
CA HIS A 128 -12.02 9.57 -20.29
C HIS A 128 -12.79 10.54 -21.20
N HIS A 129 -14.00 10.21 -21.67
CA HIS A 129 -14.71 11.07 -22.62
C HIS A 129 -15.08 12.43 -22.00
N ARG A 130 -14.76 13.51 -22.71
CA ARG A 130 -15.19 14.89 -22.42
C ARG A 130 -15.51 15.60 -23.73
N ASP A 131 -16.44 16.54 -23.72
CA ASP A 131 -16.68 17.36 -24.91
C ASP A 131 -15.46 18.26 -25.17
N VAL A 132 -15.10 18.45 -26.45
CA VAL A 132 -13.98 19.32 -26.84
C VAL A 132 -14.34 20.76 -26.49
N LYS A 133 -13.57 21.38 -25.59
CA LYS A 133 -13.77 22.77 -25.17
C LYS A 133 -13.36 23.77 -26.24
N ASP A 134 -14.10 24.88 -26.30
CA ASP A 134 -13.71 26.09 -27.03
C ASP A 134 -12.51 26.78 -26.36
N ALA A 135 -11.78 27.60 -27.12
CA ALA A 135 -10.53 28.22 -26.65
C ALA A 135 -10.74 29.14 -25.43
N GLU A 136 -11.89 29.81 -25.34
CA GLU A 136 -12.25 30.72 -24.26
C GLU A 136 -12.57 29.99 -22.95
N ALA A 137 -12.85 28.69 -23.00
CA ALA A 137 -13.17 27.85 -21.84
C ALA A 137 -11.94 27.08 -21.29
N LEU A 138 -10.74 27.38 -21.80
CA LEU A 138 -9.49 26.75 -21.39
C LEU A 138 -8.84 27.50 -20.22
N ASP A 139 -8.57 26.75 -19.15
CA ASP A 139 -7.99 27.27 -17.91
C ASP A 139 -6.46 27.34 -17.98
N TYR A 140 -5.85 26.49 -18.81
CA TYR A 140 -4.40 26.33 -18.93
C TYR A 140 -3.95 26.36 -20.39
N ASP A 141 -2.71 26.78 -20.60
CA ASP A 141 -2.11 26.80 -21.92
C ASP A 141 -1.33 25.49 -22.17
N ILE A 142 -0.58 25.02 -21.17
CA ILE A 142 0.22 23.79 -21.26
C ILE A 142 -0.03 22.90 -20.04
N PHE A 143 -0.34 21.63 -20.30
CA PHE A 143 -0.52 20.61 -19.27
C PHE A 143 0.41 19.41 -19.46
N PHE A 144 0.96 18.94 -18.35
CA PHE A 144 1.63 17.65 -18.27
C PHE A 144 1.33 16.97 -16.93
N ALA A 145 1.15 15.65 -16.98
CA ALA A 145 1.09 14.83 -15.78
C ALA A 145 1.83 13.50 -15.95
N GLY A 146 2.75 13.20 -15.03
CA GLY A 146 3.50 11.95 -15.04
C GLY A 146 4.73 11.99 -14.16
N THR A 147 5.25 10.82 -13.84
CA THR A 147 6.53 10.66 -13.15
C THR A 147 7.65 11.30 -13.97
N MET A 148 8.54 12.02 -13.29
CA MET A 148 9.59 12.81 -13.91
C MET A 148 10.88 12.03 -14.04
N TRP A 149 11.02 11.35 -15.17
CA TRP A 149 12.28 10.75 -15.61
C TRP A 149 13.24 11.86 -16.08
N PRO A 150 14.57 11.66 -16.02
CA PRO A 150 15.55 12.69 -16.36
C PRO A 150 15.30 13.38 -17.71
N ASN A 151 14.96 12.62 -18.76
CA ASN A 151 14.64 13.17 -20.08
C ASN A 151 13.45 14.15 -20.05
N ARG A 152 12.39 13.82 -19.28
CA ARG A 152 11.20 14.68 -19.14
C ARG A 152 11.48 15.95 -18.36
N VAL A 153 12.38 15.89 -17.39
CA VAL A 153 12.82 17.07 -16.61
C VAL A 153 13.47 18.08 -17.55
N GLU A 154 14.38 17.63 -18.41
CA GLU A 154 15.04 18.48 -19.39
C GLU A 154 14.05 19.12 -20.38
N THR A 155 13.21 18.29 -21.02
CA THR A 155 12.19 18.77 -21.98
C THR A 155 11.26 19.79 -21.34
N LEU A 156 10.77 19.53 -20.11
CA LEU A 156 9.82 20.43 -19.46
C LEU A 156 10.47 21.75 -19.03
N ARG A 157 11.71 21.75 -18.55
CA ARG A 157 12.46 22.98 -18.23
C ARG A 157 12.66 23.84 -19.48
N ARG A 158 12.96 23.22 -20.63
CA ARG A 158 13.07 23.90 -21.93
C ARG A 158 11.74 24.50 -22.38
N ILE A 159 10.61 23.79 -22.19
CA ILE A 159 9.26 24.31 -22.49
C ILE A 159 8.90 25.51 -21.59
N ILE A 160 9.20 25.44 -20.29
CA ILE A 160 8.93 26.55 -19.37
C ILE A 160 9.77 27.79 -19.74
N ALA A 161 11.03 27.57 -20.16
CA ALA A 161 11.88 28.65 -20.67
C ALA A 161 11.37 29.22 -22.00
N ALA A 162 10.80 28.36 -22.88
CA ALA A 162 10.20 28.76 -24.14
C ALA A 162 8.91 29.60 -23.97
N PHE A 163 8.08 29.25 -22.99
CA PHE A 163 6.76 29.86 -22.75
C PHE A 163 6.60 30.38 -21.30
N PRO A 164 7.38 31.39 -20.87
CA PRO A 164 7.43 31.86 -19.48
C PRO A 164 6.12 32.48 -18.96
N GLN A 165 5.21 32.88 -19.87
CA GLN A 165 3.90 33.48 -19.56
C GLN A 165 2.74 32.47 -19.70
N ALA A 166 3.01 31.23 -20.10
CA ALA A 166 1.96 30.22 -20.23
C ALA A 166 1.37 29.88 -18.85
N ARG A 167 0.06 29.76 -18.77
CA ARG A 167 -0.65 29.20 -17.61
C ARG A 167 -0.40 27.70 -17.56
N LEU A 168 0.51 27.27 -16.69
CA LEU A 168 0.93 25.88 -16.60
C LEU A 168 0.08 25.08 -15.61
N LYS A 169 -0.19 23.82 -15.94
CA LYS A 169 -0.68 22.82 -14.99
C LYS A 169 0.23 21.59 -15.03
N LEU A 170 1.05 21.43 -13.99
CA LEU A 170 2.04 20.36 -13.92
C LEU A 170 1.75 19.43 -12.73
N ILE A 171 1.66 18.13 -13.00
CA ILE A 171 1.43 17.09 -11.97
C ILE A 171 2.54 16.06 -12.05
N CYS A 172 3.48 16.15 -11.11
CA CYS A 172 4.77 15.48 -11.16
C CYS A 172 4.98 14.69 -9.86
N PRO A 173 4.26 13.58 -9.64
CA PRO A 173 4.36 12.82 -8.40
C PRO A 173 5.79 12.38 -8.12
N GLY A 174 6.23 12.55 -6.88
CA GLY A 174 7.55 12.09 -6.44
C GLY A 174 7.68 10.56 -6.48
N ASN A 175 8.91 10.09 -6.67
CA ASN A 175 9.27 8.67 -6.62
C ASN A 175 10.64 8.55 -5.96
N GLU A 176 10.74 7.79 -4.88
CA GLU A 176 11.99 7.61 -4.12
C GLU A 176 13.10 6.91 -4.91
N TYR A 177 12.74 6.20 -5.99
CA TYR A 177 13.68 5.54 -6.90
C TYR A 177 14.12 6.45 -8.07
N LEU A 178 13.76 7.73 -8.04
CA LEU A 178 14.16 8.72 -9.03
C LEU A 178 14.78 9.96 -8.38
N PRO A 179 15.59 10.73 -9.15
CA PRO A 179 16.14 11.96 -8.64
C PRO A 179 15.02 12.93 -8.20
N PRO A 180 15.22 13.66 -7.08
CA PRO A 180 14.34 14.76 -6.69
C PRO A 180 14.17 15.80 -7.80
N LEU A 181 13.01 16.44 -7.86
CA LEU A 181 12.75 17.50 -8.84
C LEU A 181 13.63 18.74 -8.59
N PRO A 182 14.22 19.32 -9.64
CA PRO A 182 14.82 20.65 -9.59
C PRO A 182 13.87 21.70 -8.99
N ALA A 183 14.43 22.71 -8.33
CA ALA A 183 13.65 23.68 -7.55
C ALA A 183 12.61 24.43 -8.40
N ASP A 184 12.99 24.83 -9.62
CA ASP A 184 12.15 25.57 -10.57
C ASP A 184 10.90 24.79 -11.01
N LEU A 185 11.01 23.47 -11.19
CA LEU A 185 9.89 22.57 -11.46
C LEU A 185 9.10 22.23 -10.20
N ALA A 186 9.80 21.99 -9.10
CA ALA A 186 9.23 21.63 -7.81
C ALA A 186 8.19 22.65 -7.32
N GLU A 187 8.48 23.95 -7.50
CA GLU A 187 7.60 25.06 -7.13
C GLU A 187 6.33 25.13 -7.98
N LEU A 188 6.43 24.78 -9.27
CA LEU A 188 5.31 24.84 -10.21
C LEU A 188 4.43 23.59 -10.19
N ALA A 189 5.02 22.45 -9.83
CA ALA A 189 4.39 21.15 -9.97
C ALA A 189 3.68 20.70 -8.69
N ILE A 190 2.50 20.10 -8.87
CA ILE A 190 1.86 19.30 -7.83
C ILE A 190 2.61 17.97 -7.75
N GLN A 191 3.30 17.73 -6.63
CA GLN A 191 4.19 16.57 -6.48
C GLN A 191 3.55 15.34 -5.84
N ARG A 192 2.23 15.25 -5.97
CA ARG A 192 1.45 14.13 -5.49
C ARG A 192 0.55 13.63 -6.61
N PRO A 193 0.19 12.33 -6.61
CA PRO A 193 -0.82 11.83 -7.52
C PRO A 193 -2.13 12.60 -7.35
N VAL A 194 -2.87 12.76 -8.45
CA VAL A 194 -4.26 13.23 -8.44
C VAL A 194 -5.18 12.08 -8.84
N SER A 195 -6.49 12.24 -8.62
CA SER A 195 -7.46 11.29 -9.17
C SER A 195 -7.36 11.26 -10.70
N HIS A 196 -7.61 10.09 -11.29
CA HIS A 196 -7.58 9.96 -12.75
C HIS A 196 -8.62 10.86 -13.44
N GLU A 197 -9.76 11.11 -12.81
CA GLU A 197 -10.76 12.06 -13.29
C GLU A 197 -10.20 13.49 -13.37
N ALA A 198 -9.51 13.96 -12.33
CA ALA A 198 -8.88 15.27 -12.35
C ALA A 198 -7.78 15.35 -13.43
N PHE A 199 -7.01 14.28 -13.66
CA PHE A 199 -6.05 14.20 -14.76
C PHE A 199 -6.72 14.44 -16.13
N ILE A 200 -7.85 13.78 -16.40
CA ILE A 200 -8.61 13.95 -17.65
C ILE A 200 -9.19 15.36 -17.76
N ASP A 201 -9.73 15.90 -16.67
CA ASP A 201 -10.33 17.24 -16.68
C ASP A 201 -9.28 18.33 -16.90
N PHE A 202 -8.09 18.21 -16.29
CA PHE A 202 -6.98 19.13 -16.54
C PHE A 202 -6.48 19.06 -17.99
N ALA A 203 -6.39 17.87 -18.57
CA ALA A 203 -6.04 17.73 -19.98
C ALA A 203 -7.07 18.41 -20.91
N ASN A 204 -8.36 18.17 -20.68
CA ASN A 204 -9.44 18.77 -21.48
C ASN A 204 -9.50 20.30 -21.32
N ALA A 205 -9.17 20.82 -20.13
CA ALA A 205 -9.10 22.25 -19.83
C ALA A 205 -7.84 22.96 -20.36
N SER A 206 -6.96 22.25 -21.07
CA SER A 206 -5.68 22.80 -21.53
C SER A 206 -5.62 23.00 -23.04
N ALA A 207 -4.96 24.07 -23.49
CA ALA A 207 -4.76 24.31 -24.92
C ALA A 207 -3.90 23.21 -25.55
N VAL A 208 -2.79 22.86 -24.88
CA VAL A 208 -1.89 21.79 -25.29
C VAL A 208 -1.66 20.82 -24.12
N THR A 209 -1.78 19.52 -24.39
CA THR A 209 -1.35 18.46 -23.46
C THR A 209 -0.11 17.75 -24.01
N LEU A 210 0.90 17.60 -23.16
CA LEU A 210 2.15 16.93 -23.49
C LEU A 210 2.06 15.43 -23.17
N THR A 211 2.36 14.59 -24.17
CA THR A 211 2.50 13.14 -24.03
C THR A 211 3.97 12.77 -24.24
N MET A 212 4.74 12.74 -23.16
CA MET A 212 6.17 12.43 -23.19
C MET A 212 6.41 10.97 -22.81
N PHE A 213 7.15 10.20 -23.61
CA PHE A 213 7.53 8.83 -23.25
C PHE A 213 8.77 8.80 -22.37
N ARG A 214 8.95 7.69 -21.64
CA ARG A 214 10.11 7.52 -20.77
C ARG A 214 11.29 7.01 -21.59
N ASP A 215 12.46 7.52 -21.31
CA ASP A 215 13.73 6.95 -21.76
C ASP A 215 14.63 6.72 -20.55
N TYR A 216 14.25 5.72 -19.75
CA TYR A 216 14.97 5.39 -18.52
C TYR A 216 14.66 3.96 -18.08
N ALA A 217 15.72 3.16 -17.93
CA ALA A 217 15.60 1.81 -17.40
C ALA A 217 15.56 1.87 -15.86
N SER A 218 14.36 1.86 -15.28
CA SER A 218 14.20 1.78 -13.81
C SER A 218 14.71 0.45 -13.23
N HIS A 219 14.64 -0.63 -14.02
CA HIS A 219 15.10 -1.98 -13.69
C HIS A 219 15.52 -2.67 -15.00
N GLY A 220 16.60 -3.46 -14.99
CA GLY A 220 17.11 -4.17 -16.17
C GLY A 220 17.74 -3.27 -17.24
N ASP A 221 17.79 -3.78 -18.47
CA ASP A 221 18.48 -3.16 -19.62
C ASP A 221 17.55 -2.43 -20.61
N VAL A 222 16.23 -2.59 -20.48
CA VAL A 222 15.24 -2.01 -21.42
C VAL A 222 14.77 -0.65 -20.91
N SER A 223 15.16 0.44 -21.58
CA SER A 223 14.77 1.81 -21.22
C SER A 223 13.52 2.33 -21.94
N GLN A 224 13.15 1.73 -23.08
CA GLN A 224 12.12 2.26 -24.00
C GLN A 224 11.09 1.21 -24.43
N ALA A 225 9.86 1.66 -24.68
CA ALA A 225 8.81 0.89 -25.36
C ALA A 225 8.83 1.18 -26.87
N THR A 226 8.17 0.36 -27.68
CA THR A 226 8.13 0.47 -29.16
C THR A 226 6.79 0.95 -29.71
N ALA A 227 5.79 1.14 -28.84
CA ALA A 227 4.45 1.61 -29.16
C ALA A 227 3.89 2.54 -28.06
N PRO A 228 2.88 3.38 -28.36
CA PRO A 228 2.28 4.28 -27.39
C PRO A 228 1.51 3.53 -26.29
N GLY A 229 1.68 4.02 -25.06
CA GLY A 229 0.92 3.59 -23.88
C GLY A 229 -0.51 4.13 -23.82
N PRO A 230 -1.28 3.81 -22.77
CA PRO A 230 -2.72 4.07 -22.70
C PRO A 230 -3.03 5.57 -22.79
N ARG A 231 -2.26 6.41 -22.09
CA ARG A 231 -2.46 7.87 -22.01
C ARG A 231 -2.63 8.55 -23.37
N PHE A 232 -1.95 8.06 -24.41
CA PHE A 232 -2.08 8.59 -25.77
C PHE A 232 -3.54 8.52 -26.27
N TYR A 233 -4.20 7.39 -26.05
CA TYR A 233 -5.60 7.18 -26.41
C TYR A 233 -6.54 7.89 -25.42
N GLU A 234 -6.24 7.86 -24.12
CA GLU A 234 -7.07 8.47 -23.08
C GLU A 234 -7.23 9.98 -23.29
N LEU A 235 -6.12 10.66 -23.58
CA LEU A 235 -6.08 12.08 -23.87
C LEU A 235 -6.78 12.43 -25.19
N GLY A 236 -6.69 11.53 -26.19
CA GLY A 236 -7.46 11.66 -27.43
C GLY A 236 -8.96 11.66 -27.11
N LEU A 237 -9.44 10.69 -26.32
CA LEU A 237 -10.85 10.62 -25.94
C LEU A 237 -11.29 11.77 -25.01
N ALA A 238 -10.35 12.33 -24.23
CA ALA A 238 -10.58 13.52 -23.41
C ALA A 238 -10.75 14.81 -24.23
N GLY A 239 -10.60 14.78 -25.55
CA GLY A 239 -10.70 15.96 -26.40
C GLY A 239 -9.55 16.94 -26.18
N ALA A 240 -8.37 16.44 -25.82
CA ALA A 240 -7.16 17.25 -25.67
C ALA A 240 -6.38 17.32 -27.00
N ALA A 241 -5.83 18.49 -27.33
CA ALA A 241 -4.84 18.60 -28.40
C ALA A 241 -3.47 18.16 -27.86
N GLN A 242 -2.84 17.19 -28.53
CA GLN A 242 -1.66 16.51 -28.00
C GLN A 242 -0.40 16.82 -28.80
N VAL A 243 0.67 17.16 -28.08
CA VAL A 243 2.04 17.12 -28.58
C VAL A 243 2.73 15.90 -27.96
N VAL A 244 3.23 15.02 -28.81
CA VAL A 244 3.76 13.72 -28.43
C VAL A 244 5.26 13.71 -28.66
N GLU A 245 6.03 13.59 -27.58
CA GLU A 245 7.49 13.43 -27.65
C GLU A 245 7.80 11.93 -27.59
N ALA A 246 8.32 11.38 -28.69
CA ALA A 246 8.67 9.96 -28.77
C ALA A 246 10.00 9.72 -29.50
N PRO A 247 10.86 8.81 -28.99
CA PRO A 247 12.14 8.46 -29.62
C PRO A 247 11.94 7.69 -30.94
N GLU A 248 12.96 7.66 -31.80
CA GLU A 248 12.88 6.96 -33.10
C GLU A 248 12.58 5.45 -33.00
N SER A 249 12.90 4.84 -31.86
CA SER A 249 12.59 3.43 -31.57
C SER A 249 11.08 3.13 -31.54
N MET A 250 10.23 4.16 -31.33
CA MET A 250 8.78 4.05 -31.43
C MET A 250 8.32 4.34 -32.87
N ASP A 251 7.82 3.29 -33.52
CA ASP A 251 7.40 3.30 -34.93
C ASP A 251 6.24 4.29 -35.14
N THR A 252 6.42 5.23 -36.07
CA THR A 252 5.45 6.27 -36.43
C THR A 252 4.08 5.70 -36.80
N LYS A 253 4.00 4.46 -37.31
CA LYS A 253 2.73 3.86 -37.74
C LYS A 253 1.70 3.77 -36.62
N TYR A 254 2.11 3.54 -35.37
CA TYR A 254 1.18 3.41 -34.25
C TYR A 254 0.62 4.76 -33.79
N PHE A 255 1.38 5.85 -33.97
CA PHE A 255 0.89 7.20 -33.71
C PHE A 255 -0.05 7.68 -34.81
N ALA A 256 0.20 7.28 -36.06
CA ALA A 256 -0.63 7.61 -37.21
C ALA A 256 -2.05 7.00 -37.15
N GLU A 257 -2.30 6.03 -36.25
CA GLU A 257 -3.64 5.49 -35.99
C GLU A 257 -4.58 6.51 -35.31
N VAL A 258 -4.03 7.57 -34.69
CA VAL A 258 -4.79 8.66 -34.07
C VAL A 258 -4.48 9.97 -34.78
N GLU A 259 -5.42 10.41 -35.61
CA GLU A 259 -5.29 11.68 -36.35
C GLU A 259 -5.27 12.90 -35.41
N GLY A 260 -4.68 14.01 -35.87
CA GLY A 260 -4.67 15.26 -35.11
C GLY A 260 -3.65 15.34 -33.97
N THR A 261 -2.69 14.41 -33.90
CA THR A 261 -1.59 14.43 -32.93
C THR A 261 -0.31 15.00 -33.56
N PHE A 262 0.48 15.74 -32.76
CA PHE A 262 1.73 16.36 -33.22
C PHE A 262 2.92 15.59 -32.67
N LEU A 263 3.53 14.73 -33.49
CA LEU A 263 4.70 13.93 -33.11
C LEU A 263 5.99 14.74 -33.26
N ALA A 264 6.78 14.81 -32.19
CA ALA A 264 8.10 15.41 -32.15
C ALA A 264 9.15 14.37 -31.74
N ARG A 265 10.34 14.45 -32.34
CA ARG A 265 11.48 13.54 -32.09
C ARG A 265 12.55 14.15 -31.18
N ASP A 266 12.48 15.45 -30.94
CA ASP A 266 13.38 16.23 -30.11
C ASP A 266 12.63 17.38 -29.41
N VAL A 267 13.32 18.04 -28.48
CA VAL A 267 12.75 19.12 -27.65
C VAL A 267 12.34 20.33 -28.48
N ASP A 268 13.12 20.69 -29.51
CA ASP A 268 12.85 21.87 -30.34
C ASP A 268 11.61 21.66 -31.23
N GLY A 269 11.39 20.42 -31.69
CA GLY A 269 10.15 19.98 -32.34
C GLY A 269 8.94 20.04 -31.41
N VAL A 270 9.11 19.70 -30.13
CA VAL A 270 8.06 19.86 -29.11
C VAL A 270 7.70 21.34 -28.93
N VAL A 271 8.70 22.21 -28.77
CA VAL A 271 8.50 23.66 -28.64
C VAL A 271 7.78 24.23 -29.86
N SER A 272 8.20 23.84 -31.07
CA SER A 272 7.59 24.28 -32.32
C SER A 272 6.11 23.86 -32.45
N ALA A 273 5.79 22.60 -32.08
CA ALA A 273 4.43 22.10 -32.11
C ALA A 273 3.53 22.78 -31.06
N VAL A 274 4.06 23.03 -29.85
CA VAL A 274 3.36 23.79 -28.81
C VAL A 274 3.06 25.21 -29.30
N ALA A 275 4.05 25.89 -29.88
CA ALA A 275 3.87 27.25 -30.42
C ALA A 275 2.78 27.30 -31.52
N ALA A 276 2.79 26.33 -32.44
CA ALA A 276 1.77 26.25 -33.49
C ALA A 276 0.35 26.12 -32.93
N LEU A 277 0.15 25.27 -31.91
CA LEU A 277 -1.15 25.06 -31.28
C LEU A 277 -1.61 26.25 -30.42
N LEU A 278 -0.69 26.92 -29.72
CA LEU A 278 -1.02 28.11 -28.93
C LEU A 278 -1.37 29.31 -29.81
N ASN A 279 -0.75 29.43 -30.99
CA ASN A 279 -0.97 30.54 -31.91
C ASN A 279 -2.19 30.36 -32.84
N ASP A 280 -2.65 29.13 -33.06
CA ASP A 280 -3.80 28.83 -33.93
C ASP A 280 -4.90 28.02 -33.21
N ARG A 281 -5.94 28.75 -32.77
CA ARG A 281 -7.10 28.18 -32.05
C ARG A 281 -7.90 27.19 -32.90
N GLU A 282 -8.01 27.43 -34.20
CA GLU A 282 -8.75 26.56 -35.13
C GLU A 282 -7.98 25.26 -35.38
N LEU A 283 -6.66 25.35 -35.57
CA LEU A 283 -5.78 24.18 -35.65
C LEU A 283 -5.88 23.33 -34.40
N ARG A 284 -5.80 23.94 -33.21
CA ARG A 284 -5.95 23.25 -31.92
C ARG A 284 -7.28 22.51 -31.82
N ARG A 285 -8.40 23.17 -32.16
CA ARG A 285 -9.73 22.54 -32.09
C ARG A 285 -9.84 21.37 -33.06
N LYS A 286 -9.40 21.54 -34.31
CA LYS A 286 -9.42 20.46 -35.32
C LYS A 286 -8.59 19.26 -34.89
N ALA A 287 -7.40 19.50 -34.34
CA ALA A 287 -6.52 18.48 -33.79
C ALA A 287 -7.22 17.66 -32.68
N ALA A 288 -7.81 18.33 -31.69
CA ALA A 288 -8.52 17.68 -30.59
C ALA A 288 -9.72 16.84 -31.06
N VAL A 289 -10.54 17.37 -31.99
CA VAL A 289 -11.72 16.66 -32.54
C VAL A 289 -11.30 15.44 -33.35
N ALA A 290 -10.26 15.57 -34.19
CA ALA A 290 -9.76 14.45 -34.99
C ALA A 290 -9.21 13.31 -34.11
N ALA A 291 -8.45 13.66 -33.07
CA ALA A 291 -7.92 12.69 -32.12
C ALA A 291 -9.04 11.97 -31.35
N GLN A 292 -10.02 12.72 -30.86
CA GLN A 292 -11.17 12.15 -30.15
C GLN A 292 -11.99 11.20 -31.03
N THR A 293 -12.24 11.59 -32.28
CA THR A 293 -12.99 10.77 -33.25
C THR A 293 -12.25 9.47 -33.54
N SER A 294 -10.96 9.55 -33.87
CA SER A 294 -10.11 8.38 -34.14
C SER A 294 -10.12 7.40 -32.96
N VAL A 295 -9.96 7.90 -31.73
CA VAL A 295 -9.98 7.05 -30.54
C VAL A 295 -11.35 6.41 -30.31
N GLN A 296 -12.43 7.17 -30.49
CA GLN A 296 -13.78 6.67 -30.30
C GLN A 296 -14.14 5.56 -31.31
N GLU A 297 -13.62 5.63 -32.53
CA GLU A 297 -13.89 4.67 -33.60
C GLU A 297 -12.99 3.43 -33.55
N GLY A 298 -11.74 3.55 -33.07
CA GLY A 298 -10.73 2.48 -33.17
C GLY A 298 -10.06 2.04 -31.88
N HIS A 299 -10.08 2.86 -30.81
CA HIS A 299 -9.17 2.68 -29.67
C HIS A 299 -9.84 2.59 -28.29
N LEU A 300 -11.13 2.25 -28.24
CA LEU A 300 -11.82 1.89 -27.01
C LEU A 300 -11.47 0.48 -26.51
N TYR A 301 -11.59 0.25 -25.20
CA TYR A 301 -11.41 -1.08 -24.60
C TYR A 301 -12.40 -2.12 -25.15
N GLU A 302 -13.58 -1.71 -25.58
CA GLU A 302 -14.57 -2.56 -26.26
C GLU A 302 -14.01 -3.15 -27.56
N HIS A 303 -13.20 -2.39 -28.31
CA HIS A 303 -12.52 -2.91 -29.51
C HIS A 303 -11.47 -3.95 -29.15
N ARG A 304 -10.71 -3.70 -28.05
CA ARG A 304 -9.68 -4.63 -27.57
C ARG A 304 -10.27 -5.96 -27.12
N LEU A 305 -11.36 -5.92 -26.36
CA LEU A 305 -12.06 -7.11 -25.89
C LEU A 305 -12.77 -7.87 -27.03
N ARG A 306 -13.28 -7.17 -28.04
CA ARG A 306 -13.83 -7.80 -29.24
C ARG A 306 -12.75 -8.57 -30.01
N PHE A 307 -11.60 -7.96 -30.24
CA PHE A 307 -10.45 -8.62 -30.85
C PHE A 307 -9.98 -9.82 -30.03
N MET A 308 -9.87 -9.66 -28.70
CA MET A 308 -9.53 -10.76 -27.80
C MET A 308 -10.52 -11.93 -27.91
N ALA A 309 -11.82 -11.66 -27.95
CA ALA A 309 -12.84 -12.70 -28.14
C ALA A 309 -12.76 -13.37 -29.52
N GLU A 310 -12.45 -12.61 -30.57
CA GLU A 310 -12.27 -13.12 -31.93
C GLU A 310 -11.05 -14.03 -32.06
N VAL A 311 -9.93 -13.68 -31.41
CA VAL A 311 -8.70 -14.48 -31.41
C VAL A 311 -8.87 -15.76 -30.58
N THR A 312 -9.39 -15.62 -29.36
CA THR A 312 -9.43 -16.74 -28.40
C THR A 312 -10.59 -17.71 -28.62
N LYS A 313 -11.69 -17.24 -29.25
CA LYS A 313 -12.97 -17.96 -29.37
C LYS A 313 -13.51 -18.47 -28.01
N ALA A 314 -13.11 -17.84 -26.92
CA ALA A 314 -13.45 -18.25 -25.56
C ALA A 314 -14.91 -17.94 -25.20
N ASN A 315 -15.44 -18.59 -24.17
CA ASN A 315 -16.81 -18.37 -23.70
C ASN A 315 -16.88 -17.32 -22.58
N PHE A 316 -17.18 -16.08 -22.97
CA PHE A 316 -17.35 -14.97 -22.04
C PHE A 316 -18.73 -14.94 -21.32
N GLY A 317 -19.65 -15.90 -21.54
CA GLY A 317 -21.01 -15.93 -20.95
C GLY A 317 -21.27 -16.97 -19.83
N ARG A 318 -22.08 -16.63 -18.81
CA ARG A 318 -22.50 -17.41 -17.62
C ARG A 318 -23.18 -18.71 -17.93
N THR A 319 -22.58 -19.76 -17.42
CA THR A 319 -23.24 -21.04 -17.24
C THR A 319 -23.93 -21.00 -15.89
N LYS A 320 -25.25 -21.25 -15.85
CA LYS A 320 -25.90 -21.52 -14.56
C LYS A 320 -25.25 -22.78 -13.97
N PRO A 321 -24.73 -22.73 -12.74
CA PRO A 321 -24.19 -23.93 -12.13
C PRO A 321 -25.33 -24.95 -12.00
N GLY A 322 -25.10 -26.18 -12.45
CA GLY A 322 -25.92 -27.30 -12.00
C GLY A 322 -25.68 -27.48 -10.51
N SER A 323 -26.72 -27.81 -9.74
CA SER A 323 -26.61 -28.09 -8.30
C SER A 323 -25.79 -29.34 -7.97
N GLU A 324 -25.32 -30.08 -8.98
CA GLU A 324 -24.54 -31.30 -8.78
C GLU A 324 -23.04 -31.02 -8.86
N ILE A 325 -22.35 -31.44 -7.80
CA ILE A 325 -20.88 -31.48 -7.73
C ILE A 325 -20.37 -32.30 -8.92
N ALA A 326 -19.38 -31.77 -9.66
CA ALA A 326 -18.79 -32.50 -10.78
C ALA A 326 -18.24 -33.87 -10.32
N PRO A 327 -18.30 -34.94 -11.14
CA PRO A 327 -17.83 -36.26 -10.74
C PRO A 327 -16.38 -36.21 -10.23
N ARG A 328 -16.18 -36.61 -8.97
CA ARG A 328 -14.87 -36.55 -8.30
C ARG A 328 -14.19 -37.90 -8.28
N ARG A 329 -12.85 -37.90 -8.39
CA ARG A 329 -12.02 -39.12 -8.27
C ARG A 329 -11.78 -39.54 -6.83
N ARG A 330 -12.00 -38.64 -5.87
CA ARG A 330 -11.76 -38.83 -4.43
C ARG A 330 -12.97 -38.39 -3.60
N ARG A 331 -13.01 -38.86 -2.35
CA ARG A 331 -13.96 -38.40 -1.32
C ARG A 331 -13.75 -36.92 -1.00
N LEU A 332 -14.79 -36.28 -0.47
CA LEU A 332 -14.68 -34.91 0.06
C LEU A 332 -13.66 -34.91 1.20
N ARG A 333 -12.80 -33.89 1.23
CA ARG A 333 -11.86 -33.64 2.32
C ARG A 333 -12.31 -32.44 3.12
N VAL A 334 -12.58 -32.68 4.41
CA VAL A 334 -13.00 -31.65 5.37
C VAL A 334 -11.86 -31.44 6.37
N LEU A 335 -11.37 -30.20 6.46
CA LEU A 335 -10.43 -29.76 7.47
C LEU A 335 -11.19 -29.10 8.62
N MET A 336 -11.19 -29.73 9.79
CA MET A 336 -11.77 -29.17 11.00
C MET A 336 -10.74 -28.27 11.72
N CYS A 337 -10.98 -26.96 11.74
CA CYS A 337 -10.15 -26.01 12.49
C CYS A 337 -10.64 -25.95 13.94
N THR A 338 -9.80 -26.38 14.88
CA THR A 338 -10.16 -26.54 16.29
C THR A 338 -8.95 -26.39 17.21
N HIS A 339 -9.18 -25.99 18.46
CA HIS A 339 -8.11 -25.81 19.44
C HIS A 339 -7.71 -27.12 20.15
N SER A 340 -8.56 -28.15 20.11
CA SER A 340 -8.32 -29.46 20.75
C SER A 340 -9.04 -30.60 20.01
N THR A 341 -8.65 -31.83 20.36
CA THR A 341 -9.31 -33.09 19.94
C THR A 341 -9.35 -34.07 21.11
N ILE A 342 -10.04 -35.21 20.97
CA ILE A 342 -10.05 -36.26 22.00
C ILE A 342 -8.66 -36.89 22.25
N HIS A 343 -7.70 -36.65 21.37
CA HIS A 343 -6.33 -37.13 21.47
C HIS A 343 -5.44 -36.19 22.30
N GLU A 344 -5.95 -35.01 22.69
CA GLU A 344 -5.26 -34.03 23.53
C GLU A 344 -5.58 -34.22 25.02
N ALA A 345 -4.72 -33.72 25.91
CA ALA A 345 -4.90 -33.91 27.36
C ALA A 345 -6.08 -33.11 27.97
N ALA A 346 -6.55 -32.07 27.29
CA ALA A 346 -7.66 -31.23 27.71
C ALA A 346 -8.70 -31.11 26.59
N TRP A 347 -9.88 -31.70 26.79
CA TRP A 347 -10.99 -31.71 25.83
C TRP A 347 -12.35 -31.56 26.54
N GLY A 348 -13.37 -31.17 25.79
CA GLY A 348 -14.75 -30.96 26.24
C GLY A 348 -15.78 -31.56 25.29
N GLY A 349 -16.99 -30.98 25.26
CA GLY A 349 -18.12 -31.54 24.49
C GLY A 349 -17.97 -31.44 22.97
N VAL A 350 -17.23 -30.46 22.47
CA VAL A 350 -17.05 -30.22 21.03
C VAL A 350 -16.17 -31.30 20.40
N GLU A 351 -15.11 -31.73 21.10
CA GLU A 351 -14.19 -32.77 20.63
C GLU A 351 -14.86 -34.14 20.51
N VAL A 352 -15.77 -34.46 21.43
CA VAL A 352 -16.54 -35.72 21.38
C VAL A 352 -17.52 -35.73 20.20
N TYR A 353 -18.13 -34.58 19.93
CA TYR A 353 -18.98 -34.38 18.76
C TYR A 353 -18.18 -34.52 17.45
N GLN A 354 -17.00 -33.91 17.35
CA GLN A 354 -16.10 -34.05 16.18
C GLN A 354 -15.76 -35.51 15.90
N GLN A 355 -15.44 -36.29 16.94
CA GLN A 355 -15.19 -37.73 16.84
C GLN A 355 -16.39 -38.50 16.29
N THR A 356 -17.60 -38.14 16.75
CA THR A 356 -18.85 -38.78 16.33
C THR A 356 -19.07 -38.58 14.83
N LEU A 357 -18.89 -37.35 14.33
CA LEU A 357 -18.96 -37.08 12.89
C LEU A 357 -17.92 -37.86 12.08
N CYS A 358 -16.67 -37.88 12.55
CA CYS A 358 -15.60 -38.62 11.88
C CYS A 358 -15.93 -40.12 11.78
N SER A 359 -16.52 -40.70 12.82
CA SER A 359 -16.95 -42.10 12.85
C SER A 359 -18.10 -42.37 11.88
N MET A 360 -19.15 -41.54 11.92
CA MET A 360 -20.38 -41.76 11.14
C MET A 360 -20.18 -41.50 9.64
N LEU A 361 -19.45 -40.44 9.29
CA LEU A 361 -19.29 -39.99 7.89
C LEU A 361 -17.95 -40.42 7.27
N GLY A 362 -17.04 -41.06 8.02
CA GLY A 362 -15.68 -41.41 7.58
C GLY A 362 -15.59 -42.37 6.38
N ARG A 363 -16.71 -43.02 6.01
CA ARG A 363 -16.80 -43.84 4.78
C ARG A 363 -16.93 -42.96 3.53
N GLU A 364 -17.67 -41.86 3.61
CA GLU A 364 -17.99 -40.96 2.50
C GLU A 364 -17.08 -39.73 2.45
N ILE A 365 -16.55 -39.30 3.60
CA ILE A 365 -15.79 -38.06 3.79
C ILE A 365 -14.47 -38.38 4.51
N GLU A 366 -13.39 -37.71 4.08
CA GLU A 366 -12.08 -37.74 4.74
C GLU A 366 -11.93 -36.52 5.65
N PHE A 367 -11.73 -36.77 6.95
CA PHE A 367 -11.58 -35.71 7.95
C PHE A 367 -10.12 -35.55 8.41
N PHE A 368 -9.76 -34.29 8.61
CA PHE A 368 -8.47 -33.86 9.14
C PHE A 368 -8.68 -32.75 10.16
N TYR A 369 -7.71 -32.53 11.03
CA TYR A 369 -7.73 -31.43 12.01
C TYR A 369 -6.59 -30.46 11.76
N TRP A 370 -6.91 -29.16 11.86
CA TRP A 370 -5.93 -28.10 12.00
C TRP A 370 -5.91 -27.63 13.45
N LEU A 371 -4.76 -27.81 14.11
CA LEU A 371 -4.58 -27.54 15.53
C LEU A 371 -3.48 -26.50 15.73
N ARG A 372 -3.67 -25.57 16.67
CA ARG A 372 -2.62 -24.63 17.09
C ARG A 372 -2.39 -24.69 18.61
N ARG A 373 -1.13 -24.91 19.01
CA ARG A 373 -0.71 -24.91 20.43
C ARG A 373 0.70 -24.34 20.57
N GLY A 374 0.86 -23.36 21.46
CA GLY A 374 2.15 -22.69 21.68
C GLY A 374 2.73 -22.16 20.36
N THR A 375 3.95 -22.59 20.04
CA THR A 375 4.71 -22.12 18.88
C THR A 375 4.59 -22.99 17.63
N HIS A 376 3.50 -23.76 17.48
CA HIS A 376 3.33 -24.63 16.31
C HIS A 376 1.87 -24.87 15.93
N CYS A 377 1.65 -25.03 14.63
CA CYS A 377 0.43 -25.56 14.04
C CYS A 377 0.66 -27.01 13.58
N ARG A 378 -0.35 -27.86 13.74
CA ARG A 378 -0.30 -29.28 13.35
C ARG A 378 -1.48 -29.62 12.46
N LEU A 379 -1.18 -30.29 11.35
CA LEU A 379 -2.17 -30.97 10.53
C LEU A 379 -2.20 -32.44 10.94
N THR A 380 -3.37 -32.95 11.35
CA THR A 380 -3.52 -34.35 11.77
C THR A 380 -4.67 -35.04 11.05
N THR A 381 -4.60 -36.36 10.94
CA THR A 381 -5.71 -37.19 10.48
C THR A 381 -6.80 -37.32 11.54
N ALA A 382 -7.99 -37.79 11.16
CA ALA A 382 -9.08 -38.09 12.09
C ALA A 382 -8.70 -39.05 13.24
N ASN A 383 -7.67 -39.88 13.07
CA ASN A 383 -7.18 -40.82 14.08
C ASN A 383 -6.06 -40.25 14.97
N GLY A 384 -5.75 -38.95 14.85
CA GLY A 384 -4.73 -38.28 15.64
C GLY A 384 -3.29 -38.44 15.14
N GLN A 385 -3.06 -39.09 13.99
CA GLN A 385 -1.72 -39.15 13.39
C GLN A 385 -1.34 -37.79 12.80
N GLU A 386 -0.19 -37.25 13.21
CA GLU A 386 0.40 -36.03 12.66
C GLU A 386 0.84 -36.29 11.21
N VAL A 387 0.34 -35.45 10.30
CA VAL A 387 0.68 -35.45 8.88
C VAL A 387 1.83 -34.47 8.65
N GLU A 388 1.70 -33.26 9.22
CA GLU A 388 2.67 -32.19 9.06
C GLU A 388 2.60 -31.22 10.25
N ARG A 389 3.72 -30.56 10.51
CA ARG A 389 3.88 -29.59 11.60
C ARG A 389 4.58 -28.34 11.06
N TYR A 390 4.07 -27.18 11.47
CA TYR A 390 4.55 -25.86 11.08
C TYR A 390 4.90 -25.06 12.32
N ASP A 391 6.09 -24.48 12.37
CA ASP A 391 6.49 -23.61 13.47
C ASP A 391 5.95 -22.19 13.24
N VAL A 392 5.34 -21.62 14.28
CA VAL A 392 4.74 -20.27 14.26
C VAL A 392 5.04 -19.54 15.58
N PRO A 393 5.01 -18.20 15.60
CA PRO A 393 5.10 -17.46 16.86
C PRO A 393 3.97 -17.81 17.83
N GLU A 394 4.23 -17.71 19.12
CA GLU A 394 3.19 -17.82 20.13
C GLU A 394 2.30 -16.57 20.11
N VAL A 395 0.99 -16.76 20.11
CA VAL A 395 -0.01 -15.68 20.22
C VAL A 395 -0.98 -15.96 21.36
N GLY A 396 -1.53 -14.89 21.94
CA GLY A 396 -2.55 -14.99 22.96
C GLY A 396 -3.82 -15.66 22.44
N TRP A 397 -4.48 -16.47 23.29
CA TRP A 397 -5.67 -17.27 22.93
C TRP A 397 -6.77 -16.48 22.22
N MET A 398 -7.04 -15.25 22.64
CA MET A 398 -8.14 -14.39 22.14
C MET A 398 -7.66 -13.17 21.37
N ASP A 399 -6.35 -13.08 21.11
CA ASP A 399 -5.73 -11.80 20.74
C ASP A 399 -5.43 -11.70 19.25
N ALA A 400 -5.26 -12.83 18.56
CA ALA A 400 -4.82 -12.90 17.17
C ALA A 400 -5.92 -12.53 16.18
N MET A 401 -5.74 -11.42 15.47
CA MET A 401 -6.65 -11.01 14.38
C MET A 401 -6.08 -11.44 13.03
N CYS A 402 -4.83 -11.08 12.75
CA CYS A 402 -4.04 -11.61 11.62
C CYS A 402 -2.72 -12.22 12.15
N ASP A 403 -2.27 -13.31 11.55
CA ASP A 403 -1.00 -13.96 11.87
C ASP A 403 -0.37 -14.59 10.63
N GLY A 404 0.48 -13.84 9.94
CA GLY A 404 1.06 -14.23 8.64
C GLY A 404 1.65 -15.65 8.62
N PRO A 405 2.51 -16.05 9.59
CA PRO A 405 3.02 -17.42 9.67
C PRO A 405 1.93 -18.50 9.70
N GLU A 406 0.88 -18.35 10.52
CA GLU A 406 -0.22 -19.31 10.54
C GLU A 406 -1.03 -19.26 9.24
N GLU A 407 -1.35 -18.07 8.73
CA GLU A 407 -2.13 -17.88 7.50
C GLU A 407 -1.47 -18.55 6.29
N MET A 408 -0.15 -18.38 6.14
CA MET A 408 0.64 -19.02 5.07
C MET A 408 0.70 -20.55 5.24
N ALA A 409 0.94 -21.04 6.45
CA ALA A 409 0.95 -22.48 6.72
C ALA A 409 -0.42 -23.12 6.44
N PHE A 410 -1.48 -22.44 6.86
CA PHE A 410 -2.86 -22.88 6.68
C PHE A 410 -3.29 -22.90 5.21
N SER A 411 -2.98 -21.83 4.45
CA SER A 411 -3.28 -21.78 3.01
C SER A 411 -2.51 -22.83 2.20
N ASN A 412 -1.24 -23.08 2.57
CA ASN A 412 -0.45 -24.19 2.01
C ASN A 412 -1.11 -25.53 2.29
N ALA A 413 -1.49 -25.81 3.53
CA ALA A 413 -2.15 -27.05 3.91
C ALA A 413 -3.46 -27.26 3.12
N ILE A 414 -4.32 -26.24 3.01
CA ILE A 414 -5.56 -26.29 2.22
C ILE A 414 -5.28 -26.73 0.78
N SER A 415 -4.25 -26.16 0.17
CA SER A 415 -4.03 -26.25 -1.27
C SER A 415 -3.18 -27.46 -1.67
N GLN A 416 -2.18 -27.83 -0.86
CA GLN A 416 -1.34 -29.00 -1.08
C GLN A 416 -2.10 -30.31 -0.88
N TYR A 417 -2.91 -30.39 0.18
CA TYR A 417 -3.73 -31.57 0.48
C TYR A 417 -5.11 -31.53 -0.19
N ASN A 418 -5.39 -30.48 -0.96
CA ASN A 418 -6.62 -30.26 -1.72
C ASN A 418 -7.87 -30.41 -0.84
N PHE A 419 -7.92 -29.67 0.26
CA PHE A 419 -9.09 -29.61 1.12
C PHE A 419 -10.24 -28.91 0.38
N ASP A 420 -11.42 -29.52 0.45
CA ASP A 420 -12.62 -29.02 -0.22
C ASP A 420 -13.38 -28.05 0.67
N ILE A 421 -13.38 -28.34 1.97
CA ILE A 421 -14.15 -27.63 2.97
C ILE A 421 -13.27 -27.42 4.20
N VAL A 422 -13.35 -26.24 4.77
CA VAL A 422 -12.84 -25.95 6.11
C VAL A 422 -14.03 -25.73 7.03
N HIS A 423 -14.12 -26.56 8.07
CA HIS A 423 -15.14 -26.45 9.11
C HIS A 423 -14.52 -25.88 10.38
N PHE A 424 -14.79 -24.60 10.65
CA PHE A 424 -14.37 -23.92 11.86
C PHE A 424 -15.26 -24.32 13.04
N GLN A 425 -14.63 -24.90 14.06
CA GLN A 425 -15.28 -25.30 15.31
C GLN A 425 -14.99 -24.26 16.39
N HIS A 426 -13.74 -23.80 16.48
CA HIS A 426 -13.33 -22.70 17.34
C HIS A 426 -12.18 -21.93 16.68
N LEU A 427 -12.09 -20.64 16.99
CA LEU A 427 -10.96 -19.78 16.61
C LEU A 427 -10.08 -19.40 17.82
N GLY A 428 -10.22 -20.10 18.95
CA GLY A 428 -9.28 -19.94 20.07
C GLY A 428 -7.87 -20.36 19.64
N HIS A 429 -6.86 -19.55 19.97
CA HIS A 429 -5.46 -19.63 19.48
C HIS A 429 -5.24 -19.35 17.99
N HIS A 430 -6.26 -19.40 17.15
CA HIS A 430 -6.15 -19.19 15.71
C HIS A 430 -6.39 -17.72 15.33
N ALA A 431 -5.81 -17.26 14.23
CA ALA A 431 -6.12 -15.95 13.70
C ALA A 431 -7.58 -15.83 13.22
N LEU A 432 -8.23 -14.70 13.50
CA LEU A 432 -9.59 -14.41 13.00
C LEU A 432 -9.65 -14.34 11.47
N SER A 433 -8.52 -14.13 10.79
CA SER A 433 -8.41 -14.07 9.33
C SER A 433 -8.58 -15.44 8.65
N LEU A 434 -8.41 -16.57 9.35
CA LEU A 434 -8.37 -17.90 8.72
C LEU A 434 -9.60 -18.27 7.87
N PRO A 435 -10.85 -17.92 8.22
CA PRO A 435 -11.99 -18.17 7.33
C PRO A 435 -11.92 -17.38 6.02
N ILE A 436 -11.32 -16.19 6.01
CA ILE A 436 -11.06 -15.42 4.80
C ILE A 436 -10.00 -16.13 3.95
N ILE A 437 -8.91 -16.58 4.59
CA ILE A 437 -7.83 -17.33 3.92
C ILE A 437 -8.36 -18.64 3.31
N ALA A 438 -9.21 -19.37 4.05
CA ALA A 438 -9.83 -20.60 3.55
C ALA A 438 -10.65 -20.35 2.27
N LYS A 439 -11.47 -19.30 2.29
CA LYS A 439 -12.28 -18.93 1.12
C LYS A 439 -11.43 -18.44 -0.05
N ALA A 440 -10.36 -17.69 0.23
CA ALA A 440 -9.37 -17.25 -0.76
C ALA A 440 -8.60 -18.41 -1.41
N CYS A 441 -8.51 -19.56 -0.75
CA CYS A 441 -7.98 -20.80 -1.32
C CYS A 441 -9.03 -21.61 -2.13
N GLY A 442 -10.28 -21.14 -2.17
CA GLY A 442 -11.40 -21.73 -2.89
C GLY A 442 -12.11 -22.87 -2.15
N ALA A 443 -11.84 -23.05 -0.85
CA ALA A 443 -12.55 -24.02 -0.03
C ALA A 443 -13.95 -23.50 0.36
N GLY A 444 -14.89 -24.42 0.56
CA GLY A 444 -16.15 -24.14 1.25
C GLY A 444 -15.88 -23.85 2.72
N VAL A 445 -16.56 -22.86 3.30
CA VAL A 445 -16.34 -22.43 4.68
C VAL A 445 -17.61 -22.65 5.50
N VAL A 446 -17.52 -23.58 6.45
CA VAL A 446 -18.57 -23.89 7.42
C VAL A 446 -18.12 -23.42 8.80
N PHE A 447 -19.00 -22.79 9.56
CA PHE A 447 -18.69 -22.32 10.91
C PHE A 447 -19.73 -22.81 11.92
N SER A 448 -19.30 -23.53 12.97
CA SER A 448 -20.16 -23.91 14.10
C SER A 448 -19.96 -22.95 15.26
N ALA A 449 -21.00 -22.20 15.62
CA ALA A 449 -20.96 -21.23 16.73
C ALA A 449 -21.19 -21.93 18.09
N HIS A 450 -20.15 -22.61 18.60
CA HIS A 450 -20.20 -23.34 19.88
C HIS A 450 -20.12 -22.43 21.12
N ASP A 451 -19.66 -21.20 20.95
CA ASP A 451 -19.53 -20.18 21.99
C ASP A 451 -19.90 -18.79 21.45
N PHE A 452 -19.93 -17.78 22.33
CA PHE A 452 -20.18 -16.39 21.92
C PHE A 452 -18.89 -15.60 21.66
N TRP A 453 -17.79 -16.28 21.33
CA TRP A 453 -16.53 -15.60 21.00
C TRP A 453 -16.75 -14.63 19.85
N LEU A 454 -17.50 -14.99 18.79
CA LEU A 454 -17.79 -14.03 17.71
C LEU A 454 -18.35 -12.70 18.23
N ILE A 455 -19.18 -12.72 19.27
CA ILE A 455 -19.83 -11.54 19.85
C ILE A 455 -18.91 -10.73 20.79
N SER A 456 -18.06 -11.37 21.60
CA SER A 456 -17.24 -10.68 22.61
C SER A 456 -16.06 -11.53 23.07
N SER A 457 -14.91 -10.89 23.39
CA SER A 457 -13.76 -11.53 24.06
C SER A 457 -14.04 -12.13 25.40
N ARG A 458 -15.14 -11.75 26.00
CA ARG A 458 -15.72 -12.49 27.10
C ARG A 458 -16.75 -13.43 26.49
N TYR A 459 -16.31 -14.61 26.02
CA TYR A 459 -17.16 -15.57 25.30
C TYR A 459 -18.36 -16.08 26.12
N ASN A 460 -18.38 -15.80 27.42
CA ASN A 460 -19.51 -16.07 28.32
C ASN A 460 -20.48 -14.87 28.46
N LEU A 461 -20.22 -13.74 27.81
CA LEU A 461 -21.04 -12.53 27.80
C LEU A 461 -21.27 -11.91 29.18
N LEU A 462 -20.43 -12.23 30.17
CA LEU A 462 -20.51 -11.65 31.51
C LEU A 462 -19.69 -10.36 31.60
N ASN A 463 -20.28 -9.30 32.16
CA ASN A 463 -19.59 -8.03 32.41
C ASN A 463 -18.59 -8.12 33.59
N GLN A 464 -17.97 -7.01 33.97
CA GLN A 464 -17.00 -6.94 35.07
C GLN A 464 -17.57 -7.39 36.43
N ASP A 465 -18.89 -7.29 36.61
CA ASP A 465 -19.61 -7.68 37.83
C ASP A 465 -20.12 -9.13 37.77
N LEU A 466 -19.68 -9.91 36.77
CA LEU A 466 -20.11 -11.28 36.50
C LEU A 466 -21.62 -11.41 36.26
N ARG A 467 -22.23 -10.40 35.63
CA ARG A 467 -23.65 -10.38 35.25
C ARG A 467 -23.81 -10.42 33.74
N TYR A 468 -24.85 -11.12 33.29
CA TYR A 468 -25.31 -11.07 31.91
C TYR A 468 -26.39 -10.00 31.76
N VAL A 469 -26.14 -9.02 30.90
CA VAL A 469 -27.10 -7.99 30.50
C VAL A 469 -27.09 -7.93 28.97
N GLU A 470 -28.15 -8.44 28.36
CA GLU A 470 -28.20 -8.62 26.90
C GLU A 470 -28.05 -7.28 26.14
N ASP A 471 -28.65 -6.20 26.63
CA ASP A 471 -28.53 -4.86 26.02
C ASP A 471 -27.09 -4.33 26.02
N GLU A 472 -26.31 -4.64 27.07
CA GLU A 472 -24.87 -4.30 27.13
C GLU A 472 -24.07 -5.09 26.10
N VAL A 473 -24.41 -6.37 25.89
CA VAL A 473 -23.77 -7.22 24.88
C VAL A 473 -24.03 -6.72 23.47
N LYS A 474 -25.26 -6.28 23.19
CA LYS A 474 -25.63 -5.71 21.88
C LYS A 474 -24.91 -4.40 21.60
N SER A 475 -24.69 -3.58 22.63
CA SER A 475 -24.00 -2.30 22.51
C SER A 475 -22.49 -2.46 22.43
N VAL A 476 -21.91 -2.11 21.27
CA VAL A 476 -20.43 -2.04 21.11
C VAL A 476 -19.80 -1.04 22.08
N VAL A 477 -20.48 0.07 22.36
CA VAL A 477 -20.00 1.11 23.29
C VAL A 477 -19.97 0.59 24.72
N ALA A 478 -21.03 -0.12 25.16
CA ALA A 478 -21.03 -0.73 26.48
C ALA A 478 -19.93 -1.79 26.59
N SER A 479 -19.74 -2.60 25.54
CA SER A 479 -18.67 -3.60 25.49
C SER A 479 -17.27 -2.97 25.58
N ASP A 480 -17.01 -1.87 24.88
CA ASP A 480 -15.74 -1.13 25.00
C ASP A 480 -15.51 -0.61 26.43
N ILE A 481 -16.54 -0.07 27.09
CA ILE A 481 -16.44 0.38 28.49
C ILE A 481 -16.11 -0.80 29.41
N ILE A 482 -16.80 -1.94 29.23
CA ILE A 482 -16.57 -3.16 30.01
C ILE A 482 -15.11 -3.62 29.85
N LEU A 483 -14.60 -3.66 28.62
CA LEU A 483 -13.21 -4.08 28.33
C LEU A 483 -12.19 -3.07 28.85
N LYS A 484 -12.46 -1.76 28.78
CA LYS A 484 -11.60 -0.73 29.36
C LYS A 484 -11.48 -0.91 30.88
N VAL A 485 -12.58 -1.17 31.57
CA VAL A 485 -12.60 -1.33 33.03
C VAL A 485 -12.00 -2.67 33.45
N ALA A 486 -12.36 -3.76 32.78
CA ALA A 486 -11.98 -5.12 33.19
C ALA A 486 -10.57 -5.52 32.74
N GLU A 487 -10.13 -5.05 31.58
CA GLU A 487 -8.95 -5.55 30.86
C GLU A 487 -7.99 -4.43 30.41
N ASN A 488 -8.31 -3.15 30.68
CA ASN A 488 -7.54 -1.96 30.30
C ASN A 488 -7.29 -1.83 28.78
N ILE A 489 -8.26 -2.28 27.97
CA ILE A 489 -8.24 -2.11 26.51
C ILE A 489 -8.75 -0.71 26.15
N GLU A 490 -8.07 0.01 25.26
CA GLU A 490 -8.48 1.35 24.86
C GLU A 490 -9.83 1.35 24.10
N TYR A 491 -10.53 2.48 24.15
CA TYR A 491 -11.80 2.65 23.43
C TYR A 491 -11.65 2.38 21.94
N GLY A 492 -12.65 1.73 21.34
CA GLY A 492 -12.64 1.31 19.94
C GLY A 492 -12.07 -0.09 19.70
N GLY A 493 -11.50 -0.77 20.71
CA GLY A 493 -10.97 -2.12 20.57
C GLY A 493 -12.04 -3.15 20.16
N GLU A 494 -13.19 -3.18 20.83
CA GLU A 494 -14.29 -4.07 20.46
C GLU A 494 -14.92 -3.66 19.13
N GLN A 495 -15.00 -2.35 18.84
CA GLN A 495 -15.48 -1.86 17.54
C GLN A 495 -14.64 -2.41 16.39
N THR A 496 -13.31 -2.28 16.47
CA THR A 496 -12.35 -2.84 15.50
C THR A 496 -12.57 -4.33 15.34
N ARG A 497 -12.65 -5.06 16.46
CA ARG A 497 -12.81 -6.51 16.47
C ARG A 497 -14.12 -6.95 15.81
N ARG A 498 -15.25 -6.34 16.18
CA ARG A 498 -16.57 -6.65 15.57
C ARG A 498 -16.61 -6.30 14.09
N ALA A 499 -15.99 -5.19 13.68
CA ALA A 499 -15.89 -4.84 12.27
C ALA A 499 -15.10 -5.89 11.47
N PHE A 500 -13.99 -6.39 12.04
CA PHE A 500 -13.22 -7.47 11.42
C PHE A 500 -14.02 -8.77 11.33
N ILE A 501 -14.75 -9.15 12.38
CA ILE A 501 -15.60 -10.34 12.37
C ILE A 501 -16.74 -10.21 11.35
N ALA A 502 -17.39 -9.05 11.28
CA ALA A 502 -18.39 -8.79 10.26
C ALA A 502 -17.82 -8.99 8.84
N LYS A 503 -16.59 -8.50 8.59
CA LYS A 503 -15.86 -8.73 7.33
C LYS A 503 -15.57 -10.21 7.09
N MET A 504 -15.09 -10.92 8.11
CA MET A 504 -14.79 -12.36 8.05
C MET A 504 -16.04 -13.21 7.72
N LEU A 505 -17.19 -12.88 8.30
CA LEU A 505 -18.45 -13.60 8.08
C LEU A 505 -18.94 -13.53 6.62
N HIS A 506 -18.47 -12.58 5.81
CA HIS A 506 -18.71 -12.61 4.36
C HIS A 506 -18.09 -13.82 3.67
N SER A 507 -17.00 -14.37 4.21
CA SER A 507 -16.30 -15.55 3.69
C SER A 507 -16.86 -16.88 4.18
N VAL A 508 -17.80 -16.85 5.14
CA VAL A 508 -18.52 -18.04 5.62
C VAL A 508 -19.69 -18.33 4.67
N ASP A 509 -19.79 -19.58 4.21
CA ASP A 509 -20.87 -20.05 3.34
C ASP A 509 -22.08 -20.50 4.16
N LEU A 510 -21.83 -21.29 5.21
CA LEU A 510 -22.84 -21.82 6.13
C LEU A 510 -22.41 -21.62 7.59
N ILE A 511 -23.34 -21.14 8.42
CA ILE A 511 -23.15 -21.02 9.86
C ILE A 511 -24.18 -21.86 10.62
N LEU A 512 -23.71 -22.57 11.64
CA LEU A 512 -24.49 -23.53 12.43
C LEU A 512 -24.62 -23.04 13.87
N PHE A 513 -25.85 -23.07 14.39
CA PHE A 513 -26.18 -22.67 15.74
C PHE A 513 -26.82 -23.82 16.52
N GLY A 514 -26.59 -23.81 17.84
CA GLY A 514 -27.22 -24.75 18.76
C GLY A 514 -28.69 -24.43 19.05
N THR A 515 -29.06 -23.15 19.09
CA THR A 515 -30.40 -22.69 19.50
C THR A 515 -30.83 -21.43 18.75
N GLU A 516 -32.12 -21.09 18.87
CA GLU A 516 -32.70 -19.92 18.23
C GLU A 516 -32.16 -18.61 18.86
N HIS A 517 -31.99 -18.56 20.18
CA HIS A 517 -31.43 -17.41 20.87
C HIS A 517 -30.00 -17.11 20.41
N SER A 518 -29.11 -18.11 20.37
CA SER A 518 -27.73 -17.87 19.94
C SER A 518 -27.65 -17.39 18.49
N ARG A 519 -28.52 -17.92 17.61
CA ARG A 519 -28.68 -17.43 16.24
C ARG A 519 -29.17 -15.98 16.21
N ASN A 520 -30.30 -15.70 16.85
CA ASN A 520 -30.96 -14.39 16.78
C ASN A 520 -30.08 -13.28 17.36
N LEU A 521 -29.44 -13.53 18.52
CA LEU A 521 -28.49 -12.58 19.11
C LEU A 521 -27.31 -12.30 18.18
N THR A 522 -26.74 -13.33 17.55
CA THR A 522 -25.62 -13.17 16.61
C THR A 522 -26.05 -12.43 15.34
N HIS A 523 -27.24 -12.70 14.81
CA HIS A 523 -27.81 -12.00 13.65
C HIS A 523 -28.14 -10.54 13.93
N GLU A 524 -28.57 -10.21 15.14
CA GLU A 524 -28.84 -8.82 15.55
C GLU A 524 -27.55 -7.99 15.57
N ILE A 525 -26.45 -8.57 16.03
CA ILE A 525 -25.12 -7.94 16.04
C ILE A 525 -24.47 -7.95 14.64
N TYR A 526 -24.68 -9.02 13.87
CA TYR A 526 -24.13 -9.20 12.53
C TYR A 526 -25.23 -9.44 11.47
N PRO A 527 -25.91 -8.37 10.99
CA PRO A 527 -26.98 -8.50 10.00
C PRO A 527 -26.56 -9.15 8.68
N ILE A 528 -25.27 -9.21 8.36
CA ILE A 528 -24.75 -9.92 7.18
C ILE A 528 -25.18 -11.40 7.13
N LEU A 529 -25.38 -12.02 8.30
CA LEU A 529 -25.83 -13.41 8.39
C LEU A 529 -27.25 -13.63 7.84
N ASN A 530 -28.06 -12.57 7.69
CA ASN A 530 -29.38 -12.67 7.05
C ASN A 530 -29.29 -12.97 5.54
N GLN A 531 -28.10 -12.81 4.94
CA GLN A 531 -27.83 -13.11 3.54
C GLN A 531 -27.10 -14.46 3.36
N LYS A 532 -26.94 -15.22 4.44
CA LYS A 532 -26.17 -16.47 4.50
C LYS A 532 -27.06 -17.64 4.88
N SER A 533 -26.61 -18.85 4.55
CA SER A 533 -27.26 -20.06 5.06
C SER A 533 -26.94 -20.22 6.55
N SER A 534 -27.97 -20.15 7.38
CA SER A 534 -27.86 -20.12 8.84
C SER A 534 -28.84 -21.12 9.44
N LEU A 535 -28.30 -22.23 9.95
CA LEU A 535 -29.07 -23.39 10.38
C LEU A 535 -29.02 -23.57 11.90
N ILE A 536 -30.11 -24.10 12.47
CA ILE A 536 -30.20 -24.48 13.89
C ILE A 536 -30.28 -26.01 13.93
N LEU A 537 -29.16 -26.67 14.20
CA LEU A 537 -29.07 -28.14 14.20
C LEU A 537 -28.94 -28.73 15.63
N GLY A 538 -28.68 -27.88 16.62
CA GLY A 538 -28.35 -28.34 17.97
C GLY A 538 -26.96 -28.97 18.04
N ILE A 539 -26.70 -29.75 19.10
CA ILE A 539 -25.47 -30.52 19.28
C ILE A 539 -25.85 -31.91 19.76
N PRO A 540 -25.40 -33.00 19.10
CA PRO A 540 -25.69 -34.34 19.56
C PRO A 540 -24.94 -34.65 20.85
N SER A 541 -25.58 -35.41 21.75
CA SER A 541 -24.86 -36.03 22.87
C SER A 541 -23.92 -37.13 22.35
N PRO A 542 -22.83 -37.44 23.07
CA PRO A 542 -21.95 -38.56 22.74
C PRO A 542 -22.72 -39.89 22.56
N GLU A 543 -22.28 -40.75 21.64
CA GLU A 543 -22.84 -42.09 21.50
C GLU A 543 -22.57 -42.93 22.76
N ASN A 544 -23.63 -43.53 23.31
CA ASN A 544 -23.51 -44.49 24.39
C ASN A 544 -23.35 -45.90 23.82
N THR A 545 -22.42 -46.68 24.38
CA THR A 545 -22.23 -48.10 24.04
C THR A 545 -23.43 -48.98 24.35
N ILE A 546 -24.33 -48.52 25.22
CA ILE A 546 -25.60 -49.18 25.57
C ILE A 546 -26.73 -48.16 25.39
N PRO A 547 -27.85 -48.51 24.73
CA PRO A 547 -29.02 -47.64 24.63
C PRO A 547 -29.50 -47.22 26.03
N ILE A 548 -29.64 -45.91 26.24
CA ILE A 548 -30.14 -45.37 27.52
C ILE A 548 -31.61 -45.75 27.62
N VAL A 549 -31.95 -46.54 28.63
CA VAL A 549 -33.34 -46.77 29.02
C VAL A 549 -33.73 -45.63 29.96
N PRO A 550 -34.70 -44.77 29.60
CA PRO A 550 -35.13 -43.69 30.48
C PRO A 550 -35.62 -44.22 31.83
N LYS A 551 -35.36 -43.47 32.90
CA LYS A 551 -35.86 -43.80 34.24
C LYS A 551 -37.38 -43.98 34.20
N ALA A 552 -37.90 -45.06 34.77
CA ALA A 552 -39.34 -45.24 34.94
C ALA A 552 -39.87 -44.32 36.04
N TYR A 553 -41.12 -43.88 35.91
CA TYR A 553 -41.74 -43.05 36.93
C TYR A 553 -41.96 -43.83 38.23
N GLU A 554 -41.51 -43.28 39.35
CA GLU A 554 -41.74 -43.81 40.70
C GLU A 554 -42.28 -42.71 41.65
N PRO A 555 -43.34 -42.98 42.43
CA PRO A 555 -43.82 -42.05 43.45
C PRO A 555 -42.74 -41.74 44.50
N LEU A 556 -42.76 -40.52 45.06
CA LEU A 556 -41.77 -40.07 46.05
C LEU A 556 -42.00 -40.74 47.42
N GLY A 557 -43.24 -40.93 47.87
CA GLY A 557 -43.50 -41.45 49.22
C GLY A 557 -42.83 -40.59 50.31
N GLU A 558 -42.15 -41.24 51.26
CA GLU A 558 -41.45 -40.58 52.39
C GLU A 558 -39.96 -40.26 52.11
N ARG A 559 -39.40 -40.68 50.96
CA ARG A 559 -37.98 -40.40 50.66
C ARG A 559 -37.76 -38.92 50.29
N PRO A 560 -36.56 -38.35 50.55
CA PRO A 560 -36.21 -37.02 50.06
C PRO A 560 -36.24 -36.98 48.52
N LEU A 561 -36.52 -35.79 47.98
CA LEU A 561 -36.40 -35.51 46.56
C LEU A 561 -34.92 -35.45 46.19
N ARG A 562 -34.49 -36.27 45.23
CA ARG A 562 -33.09 -36.35 44.83
C ARG A 562 -32.82 -35.40 43.68
N VAL A 563 -31.81 -34.55 43.84
CA VAL A 563 -31.49 -33.43 42.96
C VAL A 563 -30.08 -33.58 42.42
N ALA A 564 -29.95 -33.77 41.10
CA ALA A 564 -28.68 -33.82 40.41
C ALA A 564 -28.20 -32.43 40.01
N ILE A 565 -26.92 -32.15 40.23
CA ILE A 565 -26.19 -31.02 39.64
C ILE A 565 -25.25 -31.61 38.61
N VAL A 566 -25.48 -31.30 37.32
CA VAL A 566 -24.82 -31.96 36.20
C VAL A 566 -23.88 -30.99 35.48
N GLY A 567 -22.60 -31.35 35.43
CA GLY A 567 -21.53 -30.56 34.80
C GLY A 567 -20.54 -29.97 35.81
N ASN A 568 -19.61 -29.15 35.34
CA ASN A 568 -18.58 -28.57 36.20
C ASN A 568 -19.18 -27.64 37.26
N PHE A 569 -18.81 -27.85 38.53
CA PHE A 569 -19.23 -27.06 39.67
C PHE A 569 -18.31 -25.84 39.83
N LEU A 570 -18.70 -24.75 39.19
CA LEU A 570 -17.96 -23.48 39.16
C LEU A 570 -18.92 -22.29 39.08
N ARG A 571 -18.42 -21.08 39.37
CA ARG A 571 -19.25 -19.88 39.53
C ARG A 571 -20.18 -19.64 38.35
N THR A 572 -19.66 -19.71 37.12
CA THR A 572 -20.44 -19.44 35.91
C THR A 572 -21.54 -20.47 35.63
N LYS A 573 -21.47 -21.66 36.24
CA LYS A 573 -22.50 -22.72 36.18
C LYS A 573 -23.50 -22.66 37.34
N GLY A 574 -23.48 -21.59 38.13
CA GLY A 574 -24.44 -21.34 39.20
C GLY A 574 -24.06 -21.91 40.56
N ALA A 575 -22.78 -22.27 40.78
CA ALA A 575 -22.28 -22.84 42.04
C ALA A 575 -22.71 -22.03 43.28
N ASP A 576 -22.62 -20.70 43.24
CA ASP A 576 -23.03 -19.83 44.36
C ASP A 576 -24.54 -19.96 44.67
N THR A 577 -25.38 -20.08 43.64
CA THR A 577 -26.82 -20.28 43.80
C THR A 577 -27.12 -21.65 44.39
N ILE A 578 -26.38 -22.68 43.96
CA ILE A 578 -26.53 -24.05 44.45
C ILE A 578 -26.08 -24.17 45.90
N LEU A 579 -24.98 -23.52 46.28
CA LEU A 579 -24.53 -23.51 47.68
C LEU A 579 -25.54 -22.82 48.59
N ASN A 580 -26.02 -21.64 48.19
CA ASN A 580 -27.09 -20.95 48.93
C ASN A 580 -28.35 -21.82 49.03
N LEU A 581 -28.72 -22.53 47.96
CA LEU A 581 -29.83 -23.48 47.95
C LEU A 581 -29.63 -24.63 48.95
N ILE A 582 -28.45 -25.25 48.98
CA ILE A 582 -28.10 -26.33 49.92
C ILE A 582 -28.20 -25.84 51.36
N GLU A 583 -27.84 -24.59 51.63
CA GLU A 583 -27.90 -24.00 52.99
C GLU A 583 -29.32 -23.69 53.46
N ILE A 584 -30.22 -23.25 52.56
CA ILE A 584 -31.60 -22.89 52.93
C ILE A 584 -32.58 -24.08 52.84
N ALA A 585 -32.22 -25.14 52.11
CA ALA A 585 -33.07 -26.32 51.94
C ALA A 585 -33.08 -27.20 53.20
N HIS A 586 -34.25 -27.73 53.58
CA HIS A 586 -34.34 -28.64 54.73
C HIS A 586 -33.63 -29.97 54.41
N PRO A 587 -32.66 -30.42 55.23
CA PRO A 587 -31.80 -31.57 54.90
C PRO A 587 -32.56 -32.89 54.79
N ASP A 588 -33.70 -33.03 55.46
CA ASP A 588 -34.55 -34.24 55.37
C ASP A 588 -35.45 -34.26 54.13
N HIS A 589 -35.62 -33.13 53.43
CA HIS A 589 -36.50 -33.03 52.26
C HIS A 589 -35.76 -33.25 50.94
N PHE A 590 -34.46 -32.98 50.90
CA PHE A 590 -33.67 -32.93 49.68
C PHE A 590 -32.31 -33.61 49.82
N GLU A 591 -31.96 -34.43 48.85
CA GLU A 591 -30.65 -35.07 48.71
C GLU A 591 -29.98 -34.58 47.42
N PHE A 592 -28.81 -33.94 47.54
CA PHE A 592 -28.10 -33.32 46.42
C PHE A 592 -26.96 -34.21 45.93
N HIS A 593 -26.87 -34.40 44.61
CA HIS A 593 -25.88 -35.23 43.94
C HIS A 593 -25.09 -34.39 42.94
N ILE A 594 -23.81 -34.16 43.18
CA ILE A 594 -22.92 -33.36 42.31
C ILE A 594 -22.15 -34.29 41.38
N PHE A 595 -22.42 -34.16 40.08
CA PHE A 595 -21.79 -34.90 39.00
C PHE A 595 -20.94 -33.96 38.13
N GLY A 596 -19.62 -34.00 38.32
CA GLY A 596 -18.68 -33.19 37.56
C GLY A 596 -17.45 -32.77 38.37
N TYR A 597 -16.58 -32.01 37.70
CA TYR A 597 -15.40 -31.42 38.34
C TYR A 597 -15.79 -30.28 39.29
N ILE A 598 -15.27 -30.30 40.52
CA ILE A 598 -15.42 -29.19 41.46
C ILE A 598 -14.21 -28.26 41.31
N HIS A 599 -14.49 -26.98 41.03
CA HIS A 599 -13.43 -25.99 40.93
C HIS A 599 -12.76 -25.75 42.30
N PRO A 600 -11.43 -25.52 42.37
CA PRO A 600 -10.71 -25.43 43.64
C PRO A 600 -11.27 -24.39 44.63
N GLU A 601 -11.83 -23.28 44.11
CA GLU A 601 -12.49 -22.24 44.93
C GLU A 601 -13.66 -22.80 45.79
N TYR A 602 -14.34 -23.84 45.31
CA TYR A 602 -15.51 -24.43 45.97
C TYR A 602 -15.20 -25.72 46.72
N ASP A 603 -14.06 -26.36 46.44
CA ASP A 603 -13.68 -27.65 47.02
C ASP A 603 -13.61 -27.57 48.55
N ALA A 604 -12.98 -26.51 49.08
CA ALA A 604 -12.89 -26.26 50.52
C ALA A 604 -14.26 -26.04 51.19
N VAL A 605 -15.23 -25.45 50.48
CA VAL A 605 -16.57 -25.17 51.02
C VAL A 605 -17.47 -26.41 51.00
N ILE A 606 -17.37 -27.22 49.96
CA ILE A 606 -18.12 -28.47 49.83
C ILE A 606 -17.57 -29.51 50.81
N ASN A 607 -16.26 -29.69 50.87
CA ASN A 607 -15.62 -30.74 51.67
C ASN A 607 -15.34 -30.32 53.12
N GLY A 608 -15.31 -29.01 53.42
CA GLY A 608 -14.93 -28.49 54.75
C GLY A 608 -15.97 -28.68 55.87
N LYS A 609 -17.22 -29.01 55.54
CA LYS A 609 -18.26 -29.37 56.52
C LYS A 609 -19.03 -30.60 56.02
N PRO A 610 -19.08 -31.72 56.78
CA PRO A 610 -19.81 -32.90 56.37
C PRO A 610 -21.32 -32.60 56.33
N ARG A 611 -21.91 -32.70 55.13
CA ARG A 611 -23.34 -32.55 54.88
C ARG A 611 -23.88 -33.92 54.45
N PRO A 612 -24.64 -34.64 55.30
CA PRO A 612 -25.07 -36.02 55.01
C PRO A 612 -26.01 -36.12 53.81
N ASN A 613 -26.65 -35.00 53.43
CA ASN A 613 -27.56 -34.89 52.29
C ASN A 613 -26.88 -34.38 51.00
N VAL A 614 -25.55 -34.32 50.94
CA VAL A 614 -24.79 -33.94 49.73
C VAL A 614 -23.80 -35.04 49.36
N LYS A 615 -23.85 -35.50 48.11
CA LYS A 615 -22.98 -36.56 47.57
C LYS A 615 -22.22 -36.05 46.34
N VAL A 616 -20.91 -36.28 46.31
CA VAL A 616 -20.03 -35.88 45.21
C VAL A 616 -19.53 -37.12 44.47
N TYR A 617 -19.73 -37.16 43.16
CA TYR A 617 -19.41 -38.32 42.31
C TYR A 617 -18.16 -38.10 41.44
N GLY A 618 -17.65 -36.88 41.35
CA GLY A 618 -16.52 -36.52 40.47
C GLY A 618 -16.90 -36.45 38.99
N ARG A 619 -15.90 -36.43 38.09
CA ARG A 619 -16.14 -36.43 36.63
C ARG A 619 -16.70 -37.79 36.21
N TYR A 620 -17.83 -37.81 35.52
CA TYR A 620 -18.36 -39.01 34.87
C TYR A 620 -17.74 -39.15 33.47
N THR A 621 -17.51 -40.39 33.03
CA THR A 621 -17.05 -40.66 31.66
C THR A 621 -18.20 -40.44 30.68
N ALA A 622 -17.94 -39.79 29.55
CA ALA A 622 -18.91 -39.67 28.46
C ALA A 622 -19.41 -41.08 28.08
N GLY A 623 -20.72 -41.33 28.19
CA GLY A 623 -21.33 -42.64 27.98
C GLY A 623 -21.83 -43.36 29.24
N ASP A 624 -21.37 -42.98 30.45
CA ASP A 624 -21.83 -43.56 31.73
C ASP A 624 -22.79 -42.62 32.49
N ILE A 625 -23.78 -42.11 31.77
CA ILE A 625 -24.78 -41.16 32.29
C ILE A 625 -25.93 -41.83 33.02
N ALA A 626 -25.98 -43.17 33.07
CA ALA A 626 -26.95 -43.92 33.87
C ALA A 626 -26.83 -43.61 35.37
N ALA A 627 -25.66 -43.19 35.83
CA ALA A 627 -25.44 -42.71 37.19
C ALA A 627 -26.37 -41.54 37.58
N LEU A 628 -26.83 -40.74 36.60
CA LEU A 628 -27.75 -39.63 36.84
C LEU A 628 -29.14 -40.11 37.28
N GLN A 629 -29.54 -41.34 36.96
CA GLN A 629 -30.87 -41.89 37.28
C GLN A 629 -31.13 -42.02 38.79
N VAL A 630 -30.10 -41.89 39.63
CA VAL A 630 -30.27 -41.80 41.08
C VAL A 630 -31.15 -40.62 41.48
N ALA A 631 -31.12 -39.53 40.70
CA ALA A 631 -31.88 -38.31 40.96
C ALA A 631 -33.24 -38.29 40.24
N ASP A 632 -34.13 -37.41 40.68
CA ASP A 632 -35.45 -37.16 40.06
C ASP A 632 -35.49 -35.82 39.31
N VAL A 633 -34.67 -34.86 39.76
CA VAL A 633 -34.60 -33.50 39.25
C VAL A 633 -33.15 -33.19 38.88
N ALA A 634 -32.93 -32.41 37.82
CA ALA A 634 -31.61 -31.89 37.45
C ALA A 634 -31.57 -30.35 37.58
N LEU A 635 -30.46 -29.78 38.03
CA LEU A 635 -30.23 -28.33 38.10
C LEU A 635 -29.19 -27.91 37.06
N ASN A 636 -29.59 -27.01 36.17
CA ASN A 636 -28.70 -26.35 35.21
C ASN A 636 -28.86 -24.83 35.38
N LEU A 637 -28.11 -24.24 36.33
CA LEU A 637 -28.35 -22.88 36.82
C LEU A 637 -27.29 -21.87 36.34
N SER A 638 -26.84 -22.00 35.11
CA SER A 638 -25.80 -21.13 34.53
C SER A 638 -26.19 -19.67 34.57
N ILE A 639 -25.24 -18.80 34.94
CA ILE A 639 -25.45 -17.36 35.07
C ILE A 639 -25.22 -16.60 33.76
N TRP A 640 -24.89 -17.33 32.71
CA TRP A 640 -24.62 -16.84 31.37
C TRP A 640 -25.48 -17.59 30.36
N PRO A 641 -25.79 -16.99 29.19
CA PRO A 641 -26.52 -17.70 28.14
C PRO A 641 -25.66 -18.86 27.64
N GLU A 642 -26.08 -20.11 27.86
CA GLU A 642 -25.41 -21.24 27.21
C GLU A 642 -25.80 -21.28 25.73
N THR A 643 -24.91 -21.79 24.86
CA THR A 643 -25.17 -21.94 23.41
C THR A 643 -26.04 -23.14 23.08
N TYR A 644 -25.92 -24.22 23.85
CA TYR A 644 -26.78 -25.40 23.74
C TYR A 644 -26.99 -26.14 25.07
N CYS A 645 -25.93 -26.37 25.87
CA CYS A 645 -25.93 -27.17 27.10
C CYS A 645 -26.23 -28.68 26.89
N ILE A 646 -25.19 -29.49 26.64
CA ILE A 646 -25.34 -30.94 26.42
C ILE A 646 -25.85 -31.66 27.68
N SER A 647 -25.48 -31.20 28.89
CA SER A 647 -25.93 -31.81 30.14
C SER A 647 -27.45 -31.73 30.36
N LEU A 648 -28.13 -30.77 29.73
CA LEU A 648 -29.60 -30.73 29.69
C LEU A 648 -30.16 -31.88 28.85
N SER A 649 -29.53 -32.21 27.73
CA SER A 649 -29.90 -33.39 26.92
C SER A 649 -29.70 -34.67 27.72
N GLU A 650 -28.58 -34.81 28.42
CA GLU A 650 -28.27 -35.98 29.25
C GLU A 650 -29.27 -36.15 30.41
N ALA A 651 -29.74 -35.04 31.00
CA ALA A 651 -30.78 -35.07 32.03
C ALA A 651 -32.11 -35.61 31.48
N TRP A 652 -32.55 -35.12 30.32
CA TRP A 652 -33.76 -35.63 29.68
C TRP A 652 -33.64 -37.08 29.23
N GLN A 653 -32.50 -37.47 28.66
CA GLN A 653 -32.24 -38.86 28.26
C GLN A 653 -32.36 -39.84 29.45
N ASN A 654 -32.05 -39.39 30.66
CA ASN A 654 -32.18 -40.17 31.90
C ASN A 654 -33.51 -39.98 32.63
N GLY A 655 -34.46 -39.23 32.07
CA GLY A 655 -35.79 -39.02 32.64
C GLY A 655 -35.84 -38.06 33.84
N LEU A 656 -34.84 -37.20 34.00
CA LEU A 656 -34.82 -36.19 35.07
C LEU A 656 -35.62 -34.95 34.67
N ILE A 657 -36.32 -34.35 35.64
CA ILE A 657 -37.02 -33.07 35.43
C ILE A 657 -36.01 -31.93 35.62
N PRO A 658 -35.67 -31.13 34.59
CA PRO A 658 -34.71 -30.05 34.75
C PRO A 658 -35.36 -28.80 35.36
N ILE A 659 -34.62 -28.12 36.23
CA ILE A 659 -34.85 -26.73 36.64
C ILE A 659 -33.66 -25.92 36.11
N VAL A 660 -33.96 -24.93 35.29
CA VAL A 660 -32.96 -24.18 34.54
C VAL A 660 -33.09 -22.69 34.74
N THR A 661 -31.99 -21.96 34.57
CA THR A 661 -32.04 -20.49 34.44
C THR A 661 -32.67 -20.09 33.10
N ASP A 662 -33.55 -19.08 33.12
CA ASP A 662 -34.22 -18.57 31.91
C ASP A 662 -33.29 -17.65 31.12
N VAL A 663 -32.25 -18.26 30.53
CA VAL A 663 -31.21 -17.55 29.78
C VAL A 663 -30.64 -18.44 28.68
N GLY A 664 -30.42 -17.86 27.49
CA GLY A 664 -29.85 -18.57 26.34
C GLY A 664 -30.54 -19.91 26.03
N ALA A 665 -29.74 -20.92 25.69
CA ALA A 665 -30.23 -22.25 25.32
C ALA A 665 -31.06 -22.93 26.41
N LEU A 666 -30.78 -22.64 27.69
CA LEU A 666 -31.57 -23.19 28.79
C LEU A 666 -32.99 -22.66 28.77
N GLY A 667 -33.14 -21.35 28.55
CA GLY A 667 -34.42 -20.68 28.37
C GLY A 667 -35.15 -21.15 27.10
N ASP A 668 -34.45 -21.30 25.98
CA ASP A 668 -35.08 -21.69 24.70
C ASP A 668 -35.62 -23.12 24.73
N ARG A 669 -34.85 -24.05 25.28
CA ARG A 669 -35.12 -25.48 25.15
C ARG A 669 -36.12 -25.99 26.19
N VAL A 670 -36.22 -25.34 27.35
CA VAL A 670 -37.20 -25.69 28.39
C VAL A 670 -38.46 -24.86 28.24
N LYS A 671 -39.62 -25.52 28.18
CA LYS A 671 -40.93 -24.90 28.27
C LYS A 671 -41.45 -25.01 29.70
N ASP A 672 -41.57 -23.87 30.39
CA ASP A 672 -41.90 -23.80 31.81
C ASP A 672 -43.18 -24.58 32.16
N GLY A 673 -43.09 -25.46 33.15
CA GLY A 673 -44.17 -26.33 33.62
C GLY A 673 -44.59 -27.45 32.67
N VAL A 674 -43.92 -27.61 31.52
CA VAL A 674 -44.23 -28.64 30.52
C VAL A 674 -43.19 -29.76 30.52
N ASN A 675 -41.92 -29.44 30.23
CA ASN A 675 -40.81 -30.39 30.15
C ASN A 675 -39.66 -30.05 31.15
N GLY A 676 -39.91 -29.09 32.04
CA GLY A 676 -39.00 -28.60 33.07
C GLY A 676 -39.55 -27.32 33.72
N PHE A 677 -38.74 -26.65 34.54
CA PHE A 677 -39.05 -25.35 35.11
C PHE A 677 -37.96 -24.32 34.82
N LYS A 678 -38.39 -23.07 34.65
CA LYS A 678 -37.51 -21.91 34.49
C LYS A 678 -37.46 -21.09 35.78
N VAL A 679 -36.28 -20.56 36.09
CA VAL A 679 -36.05 -19.63 37.20
C VAL A 679 -35.14 -18.47 36.76
N PRO A 680 -35.23 -17.29 37.39
CA PRO A 680 -34.26 -16.22 37.14
C PRO A 680 -32.87 -16.55 37.68
N ILE A 681 -31.84 -15.96 37.06
CA ILE A 681 -30.43 -16.09 37.49
C ILE A 681 -30.25 -15.65 38.95
N GLY A 682 -29.49 -16.42 39.73
CA GLY A 682 -29.12 -16.06 41.10
C GLY A 682 -30.22 -16.19 42.15
N ARG A 683 -31.41 -16.71 41.80
CA ARG A 683 -32.58 -16.77 42.70
C ARG A 683 -32.75 -18.14 43.35
N ALA A 684 -31.89 -18.47 44.32
CA ALA A 684 -31.95 -19.74 45.05
C ALA A 684 -33.32 -20.01 45.72
N ASN A 685 -33.99 -18.96 46.22
CA ASN A 685 -35.33 -19.08 46.80
C ASN A 685 -36.36 -19.61 45.80
N MET A 686 -36.30 -19.16 44.53
CA MET A 686 -37.23 -19.60 43.50
C MET A 686 -36.92 -21.02 43.04
N VAL A 687 -35.64 -21.43 43.05
CA VAL A 687 -35.26 -22.83 42.84
C VAL A 687 -35.86 -23.71 43.94
N LEU A 688 -35.75 -23.29 45.20
CA LEU A 688 -36.34 -24.02 46.33
C LEU A 688 -37.87 -24.12 46.21
N GLU A 689 -38.57 -23.05 45.80
CA GLU A 689 -40.01 -23.07 45.54
C GLU A 689 -40.40 -24.12 44.49
N ARG A 690 -39.63 -24.25 43.40
CA ARG A 690 -39.86 -25.28 42.37
C ARG A 690 -39.55 -26.68 42.89
N LEU A 691 -38.49 -26.84 43.69
CA LEU A 691 -38.17 -28.12 44.33
C LEU A 691 -39.25 -28.55 45.33
N GLU A 692 -39.79 -27.64 46.15
CA GLU A 692 -40.89 -27.92 47.07
C GLU A 692 -42.20 -28.23 46.33
N LEU A 693 -42.48 -27.54 45.21
CA LEU A 693 -43.60 -27.88 44.33
C LEU A 693 -43.46 -29.30 43.78
N LEU A 694 -42.27 -29.64 43.27
CA LEU A 694 -41.98 -30.99 42.77
C LEU A 694 -42.04 -32.02 43.89
N ARG A 695 -41.61 -31.70 45.12
CA ARG A 695 -41.70 -32.62 46.27
C ARG A 695 -43.14 -32.88 46.71
N SER A 696 -43.95 -31.82 46.79
CA SER A 696 -45.32 -31.86 47.31
C SER A 696 -46.39 -32.30 46.31
N CYS A 697 -46.14 -32.21 44.99
CA CYS A 697 -47.15 -32.51 43.97
C CYS A 697 -46.76 -33.66 43.03
N GLU A 698 -47.30 -34.85 43.31
CA GLU A 698 -47.07 -36.05 42.51
C GLU A 698 -47.56 -35.91 41.06
N GLY A 699 -48.75 -35.33 40.87
CA GLY A 699 -49.35 -35.14 39.55
C GLY A 699 -48.50 -34.26 38.63
N ILE A 700 -47.87 -33.22 39.17
CA ILE A 700 -46.95 -32.35 38.40
C ILE A 700 -45.69 -33.12 38.00
N ARG A 701 -45.05 -33.86 38.91
CA ARG A 701 -43.88 -34.69 38.58
C ARG A 701 -44.20 -35.66 37.44
N ARG A 702 -45.30 -36.41 37.56
CA ARG A 702 -45.71 -37.41 36.57
C ARG A 702 -46.01 -36.78 35.22
N LYS A 703 -46.69 -35.63 35.22
CA LYS A 703 -47.03 -34.89 34.00
C LYS A 703 -45.76 -34.38 33.29
N ILE A 704 -44.84 -33.75 34.01
CA ILE A 704 -43.63 -33.18 33.40
C ILE A 704 -42.71 -34.29 32.89
N MET A 705 -42.48 -35.33 33.69
CA MET A 705 -41.65 -36.47 33.30
C MET A 705 -42.23 -37.18 32.06
N GLY A 706 -43.56 -37.29 31.95
CA GLY A 706 -44.23 -37.87 30.79
C GLY A 706 -44.13 -37.07 29.49
N ASN A 707 -43.75 -35.79 29.56
CA ASN A 707 -43.51 -34.94 28.38
C ASN A 707 -42.06 -34.99 27.89
N ILE A 708 -41.17 -35.68 28.61
CA ILE A 708 -39.77 -35.87 28.19
C ILE A 708 -39.75 -36.90 27.06
N SER A 709 -39.26 -36.50 25.88
CA SER A 709 -39.23 -37.35 24.68
C SER A 709 -37.98 -37.08 23.83
N PRO A 710 -37.59 -38.00 22.92
CA PRO A 710 -36.43 -37.83 22.04
C PRO A 710 -36.42 -36.56 21.18
N ALA A 711 -37.55 -35.88 21.00
CA ALA A 711 -37.63 -34.61 20.29
C ALA A 711 -36.97 -33.43 21.05
N LEU A 712 -36.61 -33.60 22.33
CA LEU A 712 -36.00 -32.54 23.15
C LEU A 712 -34.47 -32.45 23.01
N TRP A 713 -33.84 -33.42 22.33
CA TRP A 713 -32.40 -33.41 22.08
C TRP A 713 -32.07 -33.88 20.66
N THR A 714 -30.98 -33.35 20.13
CA THR A 714 -30.41 -33.76 18.84
C THR A 714 -29.93 -35.21 18.88
N GLN A 715 -30.38 -36.02 17.93
CA GLN A 715 -29.90 -37.39 17.71
C GLN A 715 -28.65 -37.38 16.82
N ALA A 716 -27.68 -38.25 17.09
CA ALA A 716 -26.42 -38.30 16.34
C ALA A 716 -26.62 -38.66 14.86
N GLU A 717 -27.47 -39.66 14.56
CA GLU A 717 -27.73 -40.12 13.17
C GLU A 717 -28.32 -39.01 12.30
N THR A 718 -29.42 -38.38 12.74
CA THR A 718 -30.05 -37.27 12.02
C THR A 718 -29.09 -36.11 11.82
N TYR A 719 -28.32 -35.77 12.86
CA TYR A 719 -27.34 -34.70 12.76
C TYR A 719 -26.22 -35.01 11.75
N ALA A 720 -25.76 -36.26 11.69
CA ALA A 720 -24.75 -36.67 10.72
C ALA A 720 -25.28 -36.60 9.28
N ASP A 721 -26.54 -36.98 9.05
CA ASP A 721 -27.21 -36.80 7.75
C ASP A 721 -27.34 -35.33 7.37
N ASP A 722 -27.78 -34.46 8.29
CA ASP A 722 -27.87 -33.01 8.06
C ASP A 722 -26.49 -32.42 7.75
N MET A 723 -25.45 -32.85 8.49
CA MET A 723 -24.07 -32.40 8.23
C MET A 723 -23.51 -32.88 6.90
N ARG A 724 -23.88 -34.08 6.43
CA ARG A 724 -23.52 -34.55 5.10
C ARG A 724 -24.08 -33.61 4.03
N ASP A 725 -25.31 -33.16 4.21
CA ASP A 725 -25.96 -32.25 3.26
C ASP A 725 -25.34 -30.85 3.32
N VAL A 726 -25.02 -30.35 4.53
CA VAL A 726 -24.24 -29.11 4.72
C VAL A 726 -22.90 -29.18 3.99
N TYR A 727 -22.16 -30.30 4.12
CA TYR A 727 -20.88 -30.44 3.43
C TYR A 727 -21.05 -30.53 1.91
N ARG A 728 -22.11 -31.18 1.41
CA ARG A 728 -22.39 -31.21 -0.03
C ARG A 728 -22.75 -29.83 -0.57
N GLU A 729 -23.51 -29.02 0.18
CA GLU A 729 -23.85 -27.65 -0.18
C GLU A 729 -22.62 -26.72 -0.18
N ALA A 730 -21.74 -26.85 0.82
CA ALA A 730 -20.54 -26.03 0.93
C ALA A 730 -19.43 -26.41 -0.08
N ALA A 731 -19.43 -27.64 -0.59
CA ALA A 731 -18.35 -28.16 -1.42
C ALA A 731 -18.21 -27.37 -2.74
N PRO A 732 -16.97 -27.15 -3.23
CA PRO A 732 -16.76 -26.47 -4.50
C PRO A 732 -17.33 -27.30 -5.66
N VAL A 733 -18.02 -26.65 -6.61
CA VAL A 733 -18.61 -27.33 -7.78
C VAL A 733 -17.51 -27.87 -8.71
N ARG A 734 -16.43 -27.09 -8.88
CA ARG A 734 -15.22 -27.49 -9.62
C ARG A 734 -14.11 -27.92 -8.66
N GLU A 735 -13.42 -28.99 -9.00
CA GLU A 735 -12.19 -29.37 -8.31
C GLU A 735 -11.05 -28.42 -8.71
N LEU A 736 -10.34 -27.91 -7.71
CA LEU A 736 -9.18 -27.05 -7.86
C LEU A 736 -7.87 -27.88 -7.84
N GLY A 737 -6.80 -27.33 -8.42
CA GLY A 737 -5.48 -27.97 -8.50
C GLY A 737 -4.66 -27.84 -7.21
N THR A 738 -3.51 -28.48 -7.11
CA THR A 738 -2.63 -28.35 -5.92
C THR A 738 -1.56 -27.29 -6.14
N ALA A 739 -1.25 -26.51 -5.11
CA ALA A 739 -0.19 -25.50 -5.11
C ALA A 739 0.25 -25.18 -3.68
N GLU A 740 1.47 -24.66 -3.53
CA GLU A 740 1.97 -24.10 -2.27
C GLU A 740 1.47 -22.67 -2.13
N MET A 741 0.20 -22.55 -1.76
CA MET A 741 -0.48 -21.28 -1.60
C MET A 741 0.06 -20.55 -0.36
N GLN A 742 0.96 -19.59 -0.57
CA GLN A 742 1.55 -18.75 0.48
C GLN A 742 0.71 -17.49 0.74
N ILE A 743 -0.60 -17.64 0.95
CA ILE A 743 -1.52 -16.50 1.11
C ILE A 743 -1.57 -16.06 2.58
N ASP A 744 -1.39 -14.75 2.79
CA ASP A 744 -1.56 -14.06 4.06
C ASP A 744 -2.62 -12.93 3.96
N ALA A 745 -2.89 -12.28 5.10
CA ALA A 745 -3.82 -11.16 5.21
C ALA A 745 -3.50 -10.02 4.23
N GLY A 746 -2.22 -9.69 4.03
CA GLY A 746 -1.80 -8.63 3.11
C GLY A 746 -2.12 -8.96 1.66
N GLN A 747 -1.93 -10.22 1.27
CA GLN A 747 -2.25 -10.71 -0.07
C GLN A 747 -3.74 -10.74 -0.37
N VAL A 748 -4.62 -10.80 0.63
CA VAL A 748 -6.09 -10.74 0.48
C VAL A 748 -6.66 -9.35 0.78
N HIS A 749 -5.83 -8.30 0.66
CA HIS A 749 -6.21 -6.89 0.83
C HIS A 749 -6.72 -6.52 2.23
N LEU A 750 -6.27 -7.24 3.26
CA LEU A 750 -6.46 -6.83 4.64
C LEU A 750 -5.23 -6.07 5.12
N LEU A 751 -5.44 -5.03 5.94
CA LEU A 751 -4.35 -4.43 6.70
C LEU A 751 -3.97 -5.42 7.81
N PRO A 752 -2.72 -5.95 7.82
CA PRO A 752 -2.34 -6.98 8.77
C PRO A 752 -2.16 -6.35 10.14
N HIS A 753 -3.15 -6.53 11.00
CA HIS A 753 -3.10 -6.13 12.40
C HIS A 753 -3.00 -7.39 13.25
N ALA A 754 -1.88 -7.56 13.95
CA ALA A 754 -1.65 -8.74 14.77
C ALA A 754 -2.72 -8.92 15.86
N SER A 755 -3.13 -7.82 16.48
CA SER A 755 -4.15 -7.82 17.52
C SER A 755 -5.11 -6.65 17.39
N TRP A 756 -6.33 -6.89 17.86
CA TRP A 756 -7.38 -5.87 18.00
C TRP A 756 -7.20 -5.02 19.27
N ARG A 757 -6.33 -5.41 20.22
CA ARG A 757 -6.19 -4.76 21.55
C ARG A 757 -5.31 -3.51 21.58
N HIS A 758 -4.40 -3.34 20.60
CA HIS A 758 -3.33 -2.32 20.66
C HIS A 758 -3.31 -1.38 19.44
N GLN A 759 -4.46 -1.14 18.81
CA GLN A 759 -4.47 -0.29 17.62
C GLN A 759 -4.35 1.19 17.98
N ALA A 760 -3.25 1.81 17.52
CA ALA A 760 -3.14 3.26 17.45
C ALA A 760 -4.13 3.79 16.39
N PRO A 761 -4.74 4.98 16.58
CA PRO A 761 -5.57 5.58 15.54
C PRO A 761 -4.74 5.78 14.26
N PRO A 762 -5.28 5.48 13.06
CA PRO A 762 -4.55 5.64 11.81
C PRO A 762 -4.10 7.10 11.59
N ARG A 763 -2.92 7.26 10.98
CA ARG A 763 -2.37 8.57 10.54
C ARG A 763 -3.38 9.32 9.67
N HIS A 764 -3.54 10.61 9.92
CA HIS A 764 -4.52 11.43 9.23
C HIS A 764 -3.97 11.88 7.88
N ILE A 765 -4.83 12.07 6.86
CA ILE A 765 -4.44 12.65 5.55
C ILE A 765 -3.86 14.09 5.64
N PHE A 766 -3.90 14.69 6.83
CA PHE A 766 -3.34 16.02 7.11
C PHE A 766 -2.00 15.96 7.84
N ASP A 767 -1.47 14.76 8.10
CA ASP A 767 -0.12 14.61 8.60
C ASP A 767 0.85 15.20 7.55
N PRO A 768 1.87 15.98 7.97
CA PRO A 768 2.75 16.67 7.05
C PRO A 768 3.47 15.69 6.11
N PRO A 769 3.74 16.08 4.85
CA PRO A 769 4.46 15.24 3.90
C PRO A 769 5.83 14.83 4.45
N THR A 770 6.30 13.65 4.07
CA THR A 770 7.71 13.27 4.26
C THR A 770 8.59 14.35 3.64
N ILE A 771 9.52 14.88 4.44
CA ILE A 771 10.46 15.93 4.03
C ILE A 771 11.38 15.37 2.93
N ARG A 772 11.81 16.21 1.99
CA ARG A 772 12.80 15.81 0.98
C ARG A 772 14.18 15.77 1.61
N ASP A 773 14.73 14.58 1.78
CA ASP A 773 16.04 14.40 2.43
C ASP A 773 17.23 14.54 1.45
N LEU A 774 16.98 14.71 0.15
CA LEU A 774 17.99 14.80 -0.92
C LEU A 774 17.63 15.86 -1.99
N SER A 775 18.64 16.40 -2.68
CA SER A 775 18.48 17.21 -3.90
C SER A 775 19.58 16.92 -4.95
N VAL A 776 19.33 17.28 -6.21
CA VAL A 776 20.30 17.15 -7.33
C VAL A 776 20.99 18.45 -7.72
N GLU A 777 20.55 19.55 -7.11
CA GLU A 777 21.10 20.90 -7.25
C GLU A 777 21.35 21.43 -5.83
N LEU A 778 22.25 22.40 -5.72
CA LEU A 778 22.59 23.02 -4.45
C LEU A 778 21.36 23.77 -3.91
N PRO A 779 20.81 23.41 -2.73
CA PRO A 779 19.54 23.98 -2.24
C PRO A 779 19.58 25.48 -1.92
N GLU A 780 20.76 26.03 -1.69
CA GLU A 780 20.97 27.43 -1.34
C GLU A 780 21.80 28.13 -2.41
N THR A 781 21.38 29.33 -2.81
CA THR A 781 22.09 30.15 -3.77
C THR A 781 23.46 30.61 -3.22
N VAL A 782 24.52 30.33 -3.97
CA VAL A 782 25.88 30.80 -3.66
C VAL A 782 26.23 31.98 -4.56
N THR A 783 26.37 33.16 -3.94
CA THR A 783 26.74 34.41 -4.63
C THR A 783 28.25 34.61 -4.74
N ASP A 784 29.03 33.89 -3.94
CA ASP A 784 30.49 33.93 -4.01
C ASP A 784 31.12 32.66 -3.41
N TRP A 785 32.27 32.26 -3.95
CA TRP A 785 33.08 31.16 -3.44
C TRP A 785 34.40 31.72 -2.91
N TYR A 786 34.62 31.70 -1.61
CA TYR A 786 35.81 32.31 -1.01
C TYR A 786 36.87 31.29 -0.58
N SER A 787 36.55 29.99 -0.56
CA SER A 787 37.49 28.92 -0.23
C SER A 787 37.21 27.64 -1.02
N ILE A 788 38.27 27.08 -1.60
CA ILE A 788 38.32 25.75 -2.22
C ILE A 788 39.44 25.00 -1.50
N GLN A 789 39.12 23.87 -0.86
CA GLN A 789 40.06 23.07 -0.06
C GLN A 789 40.74 23.82 1.11
N GLY A 790 40.22 24.98 1.52
CA GLY A 790 40.81 25.79 2.60
C GLY A 790 40.23 25.56 4.00
N ALA A 791 39.35 24.57 4.16
CA ALA A 791 38.78 24.19 5.46
C ALA A 791 39.59 23.08 6.14
N GLU A 792 39.44 22.96 7.46
CA GLU A 792 39.90 21.83 8.25
C GLU A 792 38.70 20.92 8.53
N TYR A 793 38.86 19.60 8.41
CA TYR A 793 37.79 18.65 8.67
C TYR A 793 38.29 17.32 9.24
N TYR A 794 37.37 16.58 9.84
CA TYR A 794 37.56 15.18 10.22
C TYR A 794 36.23 14.45 10.09
N ILE A 795 36.26 13.20 9.64
CA ILE A 795 35.10 12.33 9.51
C ILE A 795 35.19 11.28 10.61
N ASP A 796 34.23 11.28 11.52
CA ASP A 796 34.16 10.31 12.62
C ASP A 796 33.80 8.92 12.07
N ASP A 797 32.79 8.85 11.20
CA ASP A 797 32.37 7.62 10.52
C ASP A 797 31.58 7.89 9.23
N VAL A 798 31.57 6.89 8.34
CA VAL A 798 30.73 6.83 7.13
C VAL A 798 29.99 5.50 7.11
N CYS A 799 28.66 5.52 7.00
CA CYS A 799 27.83 4.32 7.12
C CYS A 799 28.10 3.52 8.41
N HIS A 800 28.41 4.23 9.51
CA HIS A 800 28.82 3.67 10.80
C HIS A 800 30.15 2.88 10.76
N PHE A 801 30.88 2.98 9.66
CA PHE A 801 32.24 2.48 9.51
C PHE A 801 33.24 3.56 9.92
N VAL A 802 34.02 3.29 10.96
CA VAL A 802 35.01 4.23 11.51
C VAL A 802 36.29 4.18 10.68
N LEU A 803 36.77 5.34 10.21
CA LEU A 803 37.87 5.43 9.25
C LEU A 803 39.29 5.39 9.89
N ALA A 804 39.47 4.73 11.05
CA ALA A 804 40.70 4.79 11.85
C ALA A 804 41.63 3.55 11.71
N ASP A 805 42.89 3.82 11.36
CA ASP A 805 44.15 3.04 11.40
C ASP A 805 44.17 1.50 11.14
N ASN A 806 44.66 1.16 9.94
CA ASN A 806 45.56 0.06 9.58
C ASN A 806 45.15 -1.43 9.69
N GLU A 807 43.89 -1.77 9.94
CA GLU A 807 43.39 -3.12 9.62
C GLU A 807 42.16 -3.04 8.70
N PRO A 808 42.16 -3.70 7.52
CA PRO A 808 40.99 -3.72 6.66
C PRO A 808 39.90 -4.56 7.35
N GLU A 809 38.95 -3.91 8.02
CA GLU A 809 37.66 -4.53 8.34
C GLU A 809 36.81 -4.58 7.07
N ASP A 810 36.26 -5.76 6.75
CA ASP A 810 35.33 -5.91 5.63
C ASP A 810 34.05 -5.10 5.91
N PHE A 811 33.81 -4.06 5.11
CA PHE A 811 32.56 -3.32 5.17
C PHE A 811 31.39 -4.21 4.73
N ALA A 812 30.51 -4.58 5.66
CA ALA A 812 29.36 -5.46 5.41
C ALA A 812 28.29 -4.86 4.45
N GLY A 813 28.48 -3.59 4.08
CA GLY A 813 27.60 -2.81 3.23
C GLY A 813 26.42 -2.20 3.98
N SER A 814 25.91 -1.07 3.49
CA SER A 814 24.80 -0.32 4.09
C SER A 814 23.71 0.00 3.07
N TYR A 815 22.45 -0.02 3.48
CA TYR A 815 21.31 0.44 2.66
C TYR A 815 21.03 1.94 2.82
N GLU A 816 21.74 2.60 3.74
CA GLU A 816 21.62 4.03 4.00
C GLU A 816 23.00 4.67 4.05
N PHE A 817 23.14 5.80 3.39
CA PHE A 817 24.32 6.64 3.51
C PHE A 817 24.23 7.41 4.82
N HIS A 818 25.28 7.30 5.64
CA HIS A 818 25.46 8.08 6.85
C HIS A 818 26.84 8.73 6.80
N ILE A 819 26.95 9.97 7.25
CA ILE A 819 28.24 10.64 7.47
C ILE A 819 28.16 11.51 8.71
N ARG A 820 29.19 11.43 9.56
CA ARG A 820 29.32 12.27 10.74
C ARG A 820 30.76 12.76 10.90
N GLY A 821 30.92 13.99 11.35
CA GLY A 821 32.25 14.57 11.53
C GLY A 821 32.22 16.00 12.06
N TRP A 822 33.32 16.72 11.86
CA TRP A 822 33.41 18.15 12.09
C TRP A 822 34.12 18.88 10.95
N HIS A 823 33.78 20.16 10.78
CA HIS A 823 34.31 21.05 9.75
C HIS A 823 34.51 22.45 10.31
N VAL A 824 35.70 23.02 10.12
CA VAL A 824 36.08 24.36 10.57
C VAL A 824 36.72 25.11 9.41
N LEU A 825 36.23 26.33 9.14
CA LEU A 825 36.85 27.20 8.17
C LEU A 825 37.63 28.31 8.88
N PRO A 826 38.96 28.41 8.68
CA PRO A 826 39.77 29.44 9.34
C PRO A 826 39.24 30.86 9.07
N GLY A 827 39.06 31.64 10.13
CA GLY A 827 38.59 33.03 10.05
C GLY A 827 37.07 33.21 10.01
N VAL A 828 36.27 32.14 9.97
CA VAL A 828 34.80 32.21 9.95
C VAL A 828 34.22 31.71 11.27
N SER A 829 33.48 32.58 11.98
CA SER A 829 32.93 32.31 13.32
C SER A 829 31.48 31.81 13.32
N SER A 830 30.81 31.81 12.16
CA SER A 830 29.47 31.25 11.99
C SER A 830 29.53 29.83 11.41
N ALA A 831 28.67 28.93 11.88
CA ALA A 831 28.66 27.55 11.42
C ALA A 831 28.13 27.41 9.98
N GLY A 832 27.10 28.17 9.60
CA GLY A 832 26.45 28.06 8.29
C GLY A 832 25.67 26.76 8.09
N SER A 833 25.08 26.63 6.92
CA SER A 833 24.40 25.41 6.44
C SER A 833 25.43 24.43 5.87
N MET A 834 25.30 23.16 6.24
CA MET A 834 26.23 22.11 5.82
C MET A 834 25.55 21.15 4.88
N TYR A 835 26.22 20.81 3.78
CA TYR A 835 25.80 19.78 2.86
C TYR A 835 26.92 18.77 2.64
N ALA A 836 26.61 17.48 2.73
CA ALA A 836 27.42 16.45 2.13
C ALA A 836 27.01 16.31 0.65
N VAL A 837 27.99 16.23 -0.24
CA VAL A 837 27.77 16.15 -1.68
C VAL A 837 28.40 14.87 -2.20
N LEU A 838 27.61 14.03 -2.86
CA LEU A 838 28.09 12.84 -3.56
C LEU A 838 28.30 13.22 -5.02
N ILE A 839 29.55 13.18 -5.47
CA ILE A 839 29.98 13.59 -6.80
C ILE A 839 30.35 12.35 -7.59
N GLY A 840 29.50 11.96 -8.53
CA GLY A 840 29.74 10.83 -9.43
C GLY A 840 30.57 11.20 -10.65
N ASP A 841 30.52 10.36 -11.68
CA ASP A 841 31.09 10.67 -13.00
C ASP A 841 30.21 11.69 -13.74
N ASP A 842 30.64 12.18 -14.91
CA ASP A 842 29.96 13.27 -15.62
C ASP A 842 28.51 12.94 -16.02
N ASP A 843 28.22 11.66 -16.26
CA ASP A 843 26.88 11.17 -16.61
C ASP A 843 26.01 10.86 -15.38
N THR A 844 26.55 10.97 -14.16
CA THR A 844 25.84 10.69 -12.91
C THR A 844 25.37 11.99 -12.25
N PRO A 845 24.11 12.09 -11.81
CA PRO A 845 23.63 13.27 -11.09
C PRO A 845 24.39 13.43 -9.76
N MET A 846 24.71 14.68 -9.41
CA MET A 846 25.22 15.00 -8.08
C MET A 846 24.10 14.86 -7.05
N ILE A 847 24.46 14.47 -5.82
CA ILE A 847 23.50 14.30 -4.73
C ILE A 847 23.91 15.20 -3.58
N PHE A 848 23.06 16.14 -3.21
CA PHE A 848 23.24 17.04 -2.08
C PHE A 848 22.37 16.58 -0.91
N LEU A 849 23.02 16.34 0.23
CA LEU A 849 22.42 15.89 1.47
C LEU A 849 22.58 16.98 2.53
N PRO A 850 21.49 17.59 3.02
CA PRO A 850 21.58 18.52 4.16
C PRO A 850 22.05 17.77 5.41
N CYS A 851 23.05 18.34 6.09
CA CYS A 851 23.56 17.81 7.35
C CYS A 851 23.06 18.64 8.55
N SER A 852 22.64 17.95 9.61
CA SER A 852 22.35 18.55 10.90
C SER A 852 23.63 19.02 11.57
N ARG A 853 23.67 20.27 12.04
CA ARG A 853 24.82 20.84 12.76
C ARG A 853 24.84 20.36 14.23
N GLU A 854 25.97 19.83 14.67
CA GLU A 854 26.19 19.32 16.04
C GLU A 854 27.16 20.20 16.83
N ALA A 855 26.96 20.27 18.15
CA ALA A 855 27.89 20.97 19.04
C ALA A 855 29.13 20.11 19.33
N ARG A 856 30.33 20.68 19.14
CA ARG A 856 31.62 19.97 19.34
C ARG A 856 32.56 20.78 20.24
N GLY A 857 32.56 20.46 21.52
CA GLY A 857 33.40 21.15 22.51
C GLY A 857 34.89 20.82 22.39
N ASP A 858 35.20 19.61 21.93
CA ASP A 858 36.54 19.14 21.60
C ASP A 858 37.18 19.97 20.48
N VAL A 859 36.42 20.29 19.43
CA VAL A 859 36.92 21.10 18.30
C VAL A 859 37.31 22.52 18.74
N VAL A 860 36.56 23.14 19.64
CA VAL A 860 36.87 24.48 20.17
C VAL A 860 38.20 24.50 20.95
N SER A 861 38.59 23.37 21.55
CA SER A 861 39.87 23.25 22.25
C SER A 861 41.08 23.22 21.29
N ILE A 862 40.89 22.72 20.07
CA ILE A 862 41.91 22.64 19.02
C ILE A 862 41.92 23.93 18.18
N TYR A 863 40.74 24.46 17.88
CA TYR A 863 40.52 25.68 17.11
C TYR A 863 39.73 26.71 17.93
N PRO A 864 40.40 27.61 18.69
CA PRO A 864 39.73 28.52 19.63
C PRO A 864 38.68 29.46 19.02
N ASN A 865 38.79 29.75 17.71
CA ASN A 865 37.87 30.60 16.97
C ASN A 865 36.79 29.82 16.20
N ALA A 866 36.73 28.49 16.34
CA ALA A 866 35.74 27.68 15.65
C ALA A 866 34.31 27.94 16.18
N PRO A 867 33.28 27.85 15.33
CA PRO A 867 31.88 27.91 15.77
C PRO A 867 31.57 26.79 16.78
N ARG A 868 30.74 27.06 17.79
CA ARG A 868 30.31 26.03 18.77
C ARG A 868 29.65 24.81 18.13
N ARG A 869 28.98 25.02 16.98
CA ARG A 869 28.32 23.99 16.19
C ARG A 869 29.15 23.60 14.96
N SER A 870 30.41 23.24 15.16
CA SER A 870 31.34 22.81 14.10
C SER A 870 31.15 21.35 13.66
N GLY A 871 30.39 20.55 14.43
CA GLY A 871 30.04 19.18 14.05
C GLY A 871 28.94 19.13 12.99
N PHE A 872 28.84 18.01 12.29
CA PHE A 872 27.77 17.72 11.35
C PHE A 872 27.42 16.22 11.31
N ALA A 873 26.17 15.91 11.02
CA ALA A 873 25.68 14.56 10.76
C ALA A 873 24.62 14.57 9.65
N GLY A 874 24.74 13.67 8.67
CA GLY A 874 23.78 13.50 7.58
C GLY A 874 23.44 12.03 7.39
N GLN A 875 22.18 11.75 7.06
CA GLN A 875 21.71 10.41 6.77
C GLN A 875 20.65 10.45 5.67
N ALA A 876 20.78 9.58 4.68
CA ALA A 876 19.77 9.40 3.64
C ALA A 876 19.82 7.99 3.01
N ALA A 877 18.66 7.51 2.55
CA ALA A 877 18.58 6.28 1.78
C ALA A 877 18.89 6.56 0.30
N LEU A 878 19.84 5.81 -0.28
CA LEU A 878 20.18 5.89 -1.70
C LEU A 878 19.45 4.77 -2.44
N ARG A 879 18.33 5.11 -3.09
CA ARG A 879 17.43 4.13 -3.73
C ARG A 879 17.31 4.39 -5.24
N GLY A 880 17.41 3.32 -6.02
CA GLY A 880 17.19 3.33 -7.47
C GLY A 880 18.46 3.51 -8.29
N LYS A 881 18.35 3.32 -9.60
CA LYS A 881 19.48 3.29 -10.54
C LYS A 881 20.23 4.63 -10.67
N TRP A 882 19.57 5.75 -10.35
CA TRP A 882 20.14 7.10 -10.51
C TRP A 882 21.23 7.44 -9.49
N CYS A 883 21.27 6.72 -8.36
CA CYS A 883 22.31 6.83 -7.34
C CYS A 883 23.27 5.65 -7.36
N GLU A 884 23.31 4.85 -8.43
CA GLU A 884 24.31 3.80 -8.63
C GLU A 884 25.59 4.38 -9.24
N GLY A 885 26.72 3.76 -8.93
CA GLY A 885 28.03 4.19 -9.38
C GLY A 885 28.97 4.49 -8.21
N ARG A 886 30.12 5.08 -8.56
CA ARG A 886 31.12 5.53 -7.57
C ARG A 886 30.94 7.02 -7.32
N PHE A 887 30.99 7.41 -6.07
CA PHE A 887 30.83 8.80 -5.65
C PHE A 887 31.97 9.23 -4.74
N ARG A 888 32.58 10.36 -5.10
CA ARG A 888 33.46 11.12 -4.21
C ARG A 888 32.61 11.92 -3.24
N VAL A 889 32.97 11.89 -1.96
CA VAL A 889 32.25 12.66 -0.93
C VAL A 889 32.91 14.02 -0.74
N ALA A 890 32.15 15.08 -0.92
CA ALA A 890 32.55 16.45 -0.65
C ALA A 890 31.65 17.10 0.40
N LEU A 891 32.11 18.22 0.96
CA LEU A 891 31.42 19.05 1.93
C LEU A 891 31.29 20.47 1.36
N VAL A 892 30.07 21.01 1.41
CA VAL A 892 29.79 22.40 1.07
C VAL A 892 29.24 23.09 2.32
N ASN A 893 29.93 24.13 2.77
CA ASN A 893 29.45 25.00 3.84
C ASN A 893 29.06 26.36 3.28
N ILE A 894 27.82 26.80 3.54
CA ILE A 894 27.29 28.07 3.06
C ILE A 894 27.05 28.98 4.27
N VAL A 895 27.68 30.15 4.25
CA VAL A 895 27.58 31.18 5.28
C VAL A 895 27.17 32.49 4.62
N ASN A 896 25.96 32.98 4.88
CA ASN A 896 25.45 34.26 4.36
C ASN A 896 25.53 34.41 2.83
N GLY A 897 25.29 33.32 2.09
CA GLY A 897 25.34 33.27 0.62
C GLY A 897 26.75 33.14 0.03
N SER A 898 27.76 32.89 0.87
CA SER A 898 29.14 32.62 0.46
C SER A 898 29.49 31.16 0.77
N GLY A 899 29.96 30.43 -0.24
CA GLY A 899 30.26 28.99 -0.17
C GLY A 899 31.74 28.70 0.09
N ALA A 900 31.99 27.62 0.83
CA ALA A 900 33.28 26.97 0.94
C ALA A 900 33.15 25.50 0.53
N PHE A 901 34.03 25.04 -0.38
CA PHE A 901 33.99 23.70 -0.95
C PHE A 901 35.20 22.86 -0.52
N MET A 902 34.97 21.62 -0.12
CA MET A 902 35.99 20.67 0.32
C MET A 902 35.66 19.25 -0.17
N VAL A 903 36.46 18.70 -1.09
CA VAL A 903 36.41 17.25 -1.42
C VAL A 903 37.17 16.49 -0.34
N THR A 904 36.53 15.48 0.25
CA THR A 904 37.13 14.65 1.29
C THR A 904 38.00 13.55 0.67
N SER A 905 38.68 12.76 1.49
CA SER A 905 39.37 11.56 1.02
C SER A 905 38.47 10.32 0.91
N VAL A 906 37.15 10.45 1.09
CA VAL A 906 36.24 9.29 1.10
C VAL A 906 35.55 9.14 -0.25
N GLU A 907 35.55 7.91 -0.75
CA GLU A 907 34.72 7.47 -1.87
C GLU A 907 33.80 6.32 -1.43
N ILE A 908 32.62 6.26 -2.04
CA ILE A 908 31.68 5.15 -1.84
C ILE A 908 31.29 4.56 -3.19
N ALA A 909 30.99 3.26 -3.22
CA ALA A 909 30.36 2.62 -4.37
C ALA A 909 28.95 2.14 -4.00
N VAL A 910 27.99 2.47 -4.85
CA VAL A 910 26.58 2.09 -4.70
C VAL A 910 26.20 1.15 -5.84
N LYS A 911 25.65 -0.01 -5.50
CA LYS A 911 25.17 -1.01 -6.45
C LYS A 911 23.93 -1.71 -5.93
N ASP A 912 22.91 -1.87 -6.77
CA ASP A 912 21.64 -2.53 -6.42
C ASP A 912 20.97 -1.89 -5.18
N GLY A 913 21.09 -0.56 -5.04
CA GLY A 913 20.57 0.20 -3.89
C GLY A 913 21.31 -0.03 -2.57
N LYS A 914 22.50 -0.64 -2.60
CA LYS A 914 23.34 -0.89 -1.43
C LYS A 914 24.72 -0.27 -1.62
N ILE A 915 25.19 0.44 -0.61
CA ILE A 915 26.58 0.90 -0.52
C ILE A 915 27.41 -0.34 -0.17
N ASN A 916 28.25 -0.79 -1.08
CA ASN A 916 28.98 -2.06 -0.94
C ASN A 916 30.47 -1.87 -0.64
N GLU A 917 31.01 -0.67 -0.90
CA GLU A 917 32.42 -0.37 -0.75
C GLU A 917 32.59 1.07 -0.26
N ILE A 918 33.56 1.26 0.65
CA ILE A 918 34.05 2.56 1.11
C ILE A 918 35.57 2.55 0.90
N GLN A 919 36.11 3.56 0.21
CA GLN A 919 37.54 3.71 -0.02
C GLN A 919 38.04 5.04 0.53
N VAL A 920 39.29 5.07 0.95
CA VAL A 920 39.98 6.28 1.40
C VAL A 920 41.11 6.61 0.42
N GLU A 921 40.84 7.54 -0.50
CA GLU A 921 41.78 8.00 -1.51
C GLU A 921 41.83 9.52 -1.54
N ARG A 922 43.04 10.10 -1.61
CA ARG A 922 43.19 11.56 -1.68
C ARG A 922 43.04 12.04 -3.12
N PRO A 923 42.10 12.97 -3.41
CA PRO A 923 41.90 13.46 -4.76
C PRO A 923 43.09 14.32 -5.23
N SER A 924 43.35 14.31 -6.53
CA SER A 924 44.35 15.19 -7.16
C SER A 924 43.82 16.63 -7.25
N ASN A 925 44.73 17.61 -7.39
CA ASN A 925 44.33 19.01 -7.58
C ASN A 925 43.44 19.20 -8.82
N ASP A 926 43.73 18.50 -9.92
CA ASP A 926 42.93 18.58 -11.15
C ASP A 926 41.51 18.05 -10.90
N GLN A 927 41.37 16.94 -10.17
CA GLN A 927 40.08 16.37 -9.79
C GLN A 927 39.29 17.33 -8.90
N ILE A 928 39.93 17.94 -7.90
CA ILE A 928 39.32 18.93 -7.02
C ILE A 928 38.74 20.09 -7.82
N MET A 929 39.47 20.58 -8.82
CA MET A 929 39.03 21.70 -9.66
C MET A 929 37.88 21.30 -10.59
N ALA A 930 37.91 20.08 -11.13
CA ALA A 930 36.80 19.53 -11.93
C ALA A 930 35.53 19.38 -11.08
N ASP A 931 35.64 18.77 -9.89
CA ASP A 931 34.53 18.59 -8.95
C ASP A 931 33.97 19.94 -8.47
N PHE A 932 34.84 20.91 -8.15
CA PHE A 932 34.41 22.28 -7.81
C PHE A 932 33.64 22.93 -8.96
N THR A 933 34.12 22.77 -10.20
CA THR A 933 33.44 23.33 -11.37
C THR A 933 32.05 22.74 -11.49
N ARG A 934 31.88 21.42 -11.33
CA ARG A 934 30.55 20.81 -11.37
C ARG A 934 29.64 21.32 -10.24
N VAL A 935 30.13 21.34 -9.00
CA VAL A 935 29.34 21.77 -7.83
C VAL A 935 28.94 23.26 -7.90
N SER A 936 29.85 24.13 -8.36
CA SER A 936 29.59 25.57 -8.46
C SER A 936 28.56 25.94 -9.54
N HIS A 937 28.32 25.06 -10.51
CA HIS A 937 27.31 25.25 -11.57
C HIS A 937 26.06 24.39 -11.37
N ALA A 938 25.97 23.65 -10.26
CA ALA A 938 24.79 22.88 -9.85
C ALA A 938 23.70 23.79 -9.22
N ASP A 939 23.48 24.97 -9.80
CA ASP A 939 22.68 26.06 -9.25
C ASP A 939 21.31 26.21 -9.93
N GLY A 940 20.95 25.25 -10.78
CA GLY A 940 19.68 25.24 -11.50
C GLY A 940 19.55 26.27 -12.62
N HIS A 941 20.61 26.98 -13.02
CA HIS A 941 20.52 27.90 -14.16
C HIS A 941 20.61 27.17 -15.51
N LEU A 942 19.66 27.45 -16.41
CA LEU A 942 19.74 27.01 -17.80
C LEU A 942 20.74 27.89 -18.56
N ARG A 943 21.88 27.31 -18.93
CA ARG A 943 22.98 28.03 -19.60
C ARG A 943 22.96 27.82 -21.10
N GLY A 944 23.44 28.85 -21.81
CA GLY A 944 23.64 28.85 -23.26
C GLY A 944 22.39 28.88 -24.15
N ILE A 945 21.20 28.97 -23.56
CA ILE A 945 19.94 29.20 -24.28
C ILE A 945 19.46 30.64 -24.09
N LYS A 946 18.59 31.09 -25.00
CA LYS A 946 17.90 32.38 -24.91
C LYS A 946 16.86 32.38 -23.80
N LEU A 947 16.94 33.33 -22.87
CA LEU A 947 16.01 33.49 -21.76
C LEU A 947 15.32 34.86 -21.83
N SER A 948 14.07 34.94 -21.38
CA SER A 948 13.33 36.21 -21.30
C SER A 948 13.64 37.04 -20.04
N ARG A 949 14.26 36.42 -19.02
CA ARG A 949 14.61 37.03 -17.73
C ARG A 949 15.77 36.28 -17.06
N LEU A 950 16.48 36.95 -16.15
CA LEU A 950 17.67 36.43 -15.47
C LEU A 950 17.37 35.49 -14.30
N ASN A 951 16.30 35.73 -13.54
CA ASN A 951 15.85 34.89 -12.41
C ASN A 951 14.38 35.14 -12.05
N ARG A 952 13.78 34.20 -11.31
CA ARG A 952 12.41 34.34 -10.76
C ARG A 952 12.45 35.20 -9.50
N GLU A 953 11.58 36.21 -9.45
CA GLU A 953 11.17 36.91 -8.22
C GLU A 953 12.28 37.58 -7.40
N MET A 954 13.04 38.49 -8.00
CA MET A 954 13.83 39.45 -7.22
C MET A 954 13.57 40.88 -7.71
N THR A 955 13.12 41.74 -6.80
CA THR A 955 13.24 43.18 -6.98
C THR A 955 14.72 43.51 -6.98
N THR A 956 15.25 43.88 -8.14
CA THR A 956 16.66 44.20 -8.29
C THR A 956 16.88 45.70 -8.18
N HIS A 957 17.82 46.10 -7.34
CA HIS A 957 18.32 47.47 -7.25
C HIS A 957 19.64 47.60 -8.03
N ARG A 958 19.80 48.72 -8.73
CA ARG A 958 21.00 48.99 -9.50
C ARG A 958 22.21 49.21 -8.59
N ALA A 959 23.31 48.52 -8.88
CA ALA A 959 24.58 48.78 -8.23
C ALA A 959 25.21 50.11 -8.71
N PRO A 960 25.94 50.86 -7.86
CA PRO A 960 26.69 52.05 -8.27
C PRO A 960 27.67 51.75 -9.42
N ASN A 961 27.99 52.75 -10.26
CA ASN A 961 28.85 52.63 -11.46
C ASN A 961 30.30 52.21 -11.13
N ASP A 962 30.55 50.93 -10.86
CA ASP A 962 31.88 50.34 -10.65
C ASP A 962 31.96 48.85 -11.09
N PHE A 963 31.39 48.53 -12.25
CA PHE A 963 31.49 47.22 -12.89
C PHE A 963 32.77 47.14 -13.73
N GLN A 964 33.77 46.41 -13.20
CA GLN A 964 35.03 46.10 -13.86
C GLN A 964 34.89 44.85 -14.73
N HIS A 965 35.45 44.85 -15.94
CA HIS A 965 35.36 43.72 -16.86
C HIS A 965 36.48 43.75 -17.91
N TYR A 966 36.70 42.60 -18.54
CA TYR A 966 37.54 42.41 -19.73
C TYR A 966 37.05 41.19 -20.52
N ILE A 967 37.12 41.25 -21.86
CA ILE A 967 36.78 40.14 -22.75
C ILE A 967 38.07 39.53 -23.29
N ASP A 968 38.31 38.25 -22.95
CA ASP A 968 39.45 37.50 -23.48
C ASP A 968 39.18 37.06 -24.93
N SER A 969 37.94 36.64 -25.21
CA SER A 969 37.55 36.08 -26.50
C SER A 969 36.05 36.27 -26.77
N LEU A 970 35.72 36.56 -28.03
CA LEU A 970 34.36 36.69 -28.55
C LEU A 970 34.34 36.22 -30.01
N SER A 971 33.46 35.28 -30.35
CA SER A 971 33.32 34.77 -31.71
C SER A 971 33.15 35.90 -32.74
N GLY A 972 33.94 35.84 -33.81
CA GLY A 972 33.90 36.77 -34.94
C GLY A 972 34.57 38.12 -34.73
N LEU A 973 35.00 38.47 -33.50
CA LEU A 973 35.50 39.84 -33.21
C LEU A 973 36.74 39.91 -32.31
N ILE A 974 36.80 39.18 -31.20
CA ILE A 974 37.84 39.33 -30.17
C ILE A 974 38.57 38.00 -29.93
N GLY A 975 39.90 38.01 -30.00
CA GLY A 975 40.78 36.84 -29.76
C GLY A 975 41.93 36.76 -30.76
N ASP A 976 42.92 35.93 -30.47
CA ASP A 976 44.10 35.73 -31.34
C ASP A 976 44.34 34.23 -31.63
N PRO A 977 43.81 33.69 -32.75
CA PRO A 977 42.77 34.28 -33.61
C PRO A 977 41.39 34.24 -32.93
N ALA A 978 40.49 35.14 -33.30
CA ALA A 978 39.11 35.13 -32.78
C ALA A 978 38.39 33.82 -33.18
N PRO A 979 37.62 33.19 -32.27
CA PRO A 979 36.81 32.02 -32.60
C PRO A 979 35.86 32.33 -33.76
N LEU A 980 35.63 31.38 -34.66
CA LEU A 980 34.63 31.55 -35.71
C LEU A 980 33.21 31.42 -35.14
N LEU A 981 32.23 32.00 -35.83
CA LEU A 981 30.81 31.66 -35.62
C LEU A 981 30.61 30.19 -36.05
N THR A 982 29.80 29.43 -35.31
CA THR A 982 29.48 28.04 -35.71
C THR A 982 28.57 28.03 -36.93
N GLU A 983 28.50 26.90 -37.64
CA GLU A 983 27.55 26.73 -38.77
C GLU A 983 26.09 26.97 -38.34
N ASP A 984 25.77 26.65 -37.07
CA ASP A 984 24.44 26.88 -36.47
C ASP A 984 24.24 28.32 -35.92
N GLY A 985 25.21 29.22 -36.10
CA GLY A 985 25.11 30.62 -35.67
C GLY A 985 25.28 30.88 -34.17
N ASN A 986 25.88 29.96 -33.41
CA ASN A 986 26.13 30.14 -31.99
C ASN A 986 27.34 31.07 -31.76
N LEU A 987 27.27 31.88 -30.71
CA LEU A 987 28.31 32.85 -30.33
C LEU A 987 29.03 32.39 -29.07
N PHE A 988 30.36 32.32 -29.06
CA PHE A 988 31.14 32.08 -27.84
C PHE A 988 31.64 33.40 -27.24
N ILE A 989 31.60 33.52 -25.91
CA ILE A 989 32.18 34.63 -25.16
C ILE A 989 32.95 34.11 -23.94
N ARG A 990 34.12 34.70 -23.65
CA ARG A 990 34.94 34.43 -22.47
C ARG A 990 35.63 35.69 -21.97
N GLY A 991 35.70 35.87 -20.65
CA GLY A 991 36.31 37.05 -20.03
C GLY A 991 36.35 36.98 -18.51
N TRP A 992 36.49 38.15 -17.88
CA TRP A 992 36.28 38.32 -16.43
C TRP A 992 35.49 39.58 -16.12
N GLY A 993 34.75 39.59 -15.01
CA GLY A 993 34.03 40.79 -14.56
C GLY A 993 33.38 40.66 -13.18
N PHE A 994 33.36 41.77 -12.44
CA PHE A 994 32.81 41.84 -11.07
C PHE A 994 32.48 43.28 -10.64
N LEU A 995 31.72 43.40 -9.54
CA LEU A 995 31.38 44.69 -8.91
C LEU A 995 32.31 44.95 -7.73
N ARG A 996 33.10 46.03 -7.80
CA ARG A 996 34.20 46.28 -6.85
C ARG A 996 33.74 46.49 -5.39
N GLN A 997 32.56 47.09 -5.19
CA GLN A 997 32.06 47.45 -3.86
C GLN A 997 31.40 46.30 -3.09
N VAL A 998 31.15 45.16 -3.74
CA VAL A 998 30.34 44.07 -3.18
C VAL A 998 31.19 42.88 -2.73
N GLU A 999 32.46 42.81 -3.16
CA GLU A 999 33.41 41.71 -2.86
C GLU A 999 32.80 40.30 -3.08
N ARG A 1000 31.88 40.17 -4.04
CA ARG A 1000 31.22 38.90 -4.41
C ARG A 1000 31.24 38.73 -5.91
N ALA A 1001 31.52 37.51 -6.37
CA ALA A 1001 31.56 37.22 -7.81
C ALA A 1001 30.19 37.49 -8.47
N GLY A 1002 29.11 36.96 -7.88
CA GLY A 1002 27.77 37.00 -8.44
C GLY A 1002 27.56 36.02 -9.60
N THR A 1003 26.37 36.05 -10.17
CA THR A 1003 26.01 35.26 -11.36
C THR A 1003 26.22 36.13 -12.61
N MET A 1004 26.98 35.63 -13.58
CA MET A 1004 27.23 36.38 -14.84
C MET A 1004 26.25 35.95 -15.91
N SER A 1005 25.79 36.90 -16.70
CA SER A 1005 24.97 36.68 -17.89
C SER A 1005 25.31 37.68 -18.99
N VAL A 1006 25.01 37.32 -20.23
CA VAL A 1006 24.95 38.27 -21.36
C VAL A 1006 23.50 38.72 -21.55
N ALA A 1007 23.28 40.00 -21.80
CA ALA A 1007 22.03 40.52 -22.33
C ALA A 1007 22.24 41.04 -23.76
N LEU A 1008 21.36 40.63 -24.68
CA LEU A 1008 21.24 41.17 -26.02
C LEU A 1008 20.06 42.16 -26.03
N VAL A 1009 20.35 43.45 -26.22
CA VAL A 1009 19.36 44.54 -26.18
C VAL A 1009 19.16 45.11 -27.58
N GLY A 1010 17.93 45.15 -28.08
CA GLY A 1010 17.64 45.65 -29.42
C GLY A 1010 18.04 47.12 -29.60
N GLU A 1011 18.68 47.44 -30.73
CA GLU A 1011 19.05 48.83 -31.03
C GLU A 1011 17.84 49.67 -31.49
N ALA A 1012 16.86 49.03 -32.15
CA ALA A 1012 15.66 49.69 -32.69
C ALA A 1012 14.39 49.40 -31.88
N GLU A 1013 14.34 48.25 -31.20
CA GLU A 1013 13.21 47.76 -30.41
C GLU A 1013 13.68 47.54 -28.97
N ASN A 1014 12.82 47.77 -27.96
CA ASN A 1014 13.18 47.58 -26.54
C ASN A 1014 13.17 46.11 -26.09
N ASP A 1015 13.52 45.20 -26.99
CA ASP A 1015 13.62 43.79 -26.69
C ASP A 1015 14.94 43.46 -26.00
N VAL A 1016 14.86 42.57 -25.01
CA VAL A 1016 16.00 42.14 -24.20
C VAL A 1016 15.94 40.64 -24.02
N PHE A 1017 17.06 39.98 -24.32
CA PHE A 1017 17.22 38.54 -24.17
C PHE A 1017 18.46 38.25 -23.35
N PHE A 1018 18.37 37.30 -22.42
CA PHE A 1018 19.44 36.98 -21.49
C PHE A 1018 20.02 35.58 -21.76
N PHE A 1019 21.29 35.41 -21.44
CA PHE A 1019 22.00 34.13 -21.52
C PHE A 1019 22.88 33.95 -20.30
N ALA A 1020 22.62 32.93 -19.48
CA ALA A 1020 23.44 32.63 -18.32
C ALA A 1020 24.80 32.05 -18.73
N LEU A 1021 25.86 32.47 -18.04
CA LEU A 1021 27.25 32.05 -18.30
C LEU A 1021 27.78 31.17 -17.16
N ASN A 1022 28.85 30.43 -17.44
CA ASN A 1022 29.66 29.76 -16.43
C ASN A 1022 30.56 30.77 -15.72
N ARG A 1023 30.84 30.55 -14.44
CA ARG A 1023 31.80 31.31 -13.63
C ARG A 1023 33.01 30.44 -13.31
N PHE A 1024 34.23 30.97 -13.45
CA PHE A 1024 35.44 30.20 -13.14
C PHE A 1024 36.54 31.07 -12.50
N LEU A 1025 37.59 30.42 -12.00
CA LEU A 1025 38.66 31.08 -11.26
C LEU A 1025 39.59 31.89 -12.17
N ARG A 1026 39.95 33.10 -11.71
CA ARG A 1026 40.93 33.98 -12.36
C ARG A 1026 41.87 34.61 -11.33
N HIS A 1027 42.92 33.87 -10.96
CA HIS A 1027 43.92 34.34 -9.99
C HIS A 1027 44.74 35.54 -10.48
N ASP A 1028 44.94 35.65 -11.78
CA ASP A 1028 45.61 36.79 -12.42
C ASP A 1028 44.89 38.12 -12.18
N VAL A 1029 43.55 38.13 -12.11
CA VAL A 1029 42.78 39.35 -11.84
C VAL A 1029 43.06 39.91 -10.45
N LYS A 1030 43.30 39.03 -9.45
CA LYS A 1030 43.69 39.45 -8.10
C LYS A 1030 45.03 40.19 -8.04
N THR A 1031 45.90 40.03 -9.05
CA THR A 1031 47.15 40.79 -9.13
C THR A 1031 46.93 42.26 -9.52
N ILE A 1032 45.79 42.55 -10.16
CA ILE A 1032 45.39 43.89 -10.60
C ILE A 1032 44.43 44.51 -9.58
N PHE A 1033 43.47 43.72 -9.09
CA PHE A 1033 42.44 44.12 -8.12
C PHE A 1033 42.52 43.21 -6.90
N ALA A 1034 43.17 43.67 -5.82
CA ALA A 1034 43.37 42.87 -4.61
C ALA A 1034 42.05 42.42 -3.93
N ASP A 1035 40.98 43.17 -4.18
CA ASP A 1035 39.59 42.99 -3.75
C ASP A 1035 38.76 42.10 -4.69
N ALA A 1036 39.33 41.59 -5.79
CA ALA A 1036 38.59 40.73 -6.71
C ALA A 1036 38.17 39.41 -6.06
N PRO A 1037 36.89 38.99 -6.21
CA PRO A 1037 36.44 37.66 -5.80
C PRO A 1037 37.21 36.50 -6.47
N LEU A 1038 37.02 35.27 -6.00
CA LEU A 1038 37.73 34.11 -6.57
C LEU A 1038 37.25 33.78 -7.99
N CYS A 1039 35.93 33.73 -8.19
CA CYS A 1039 35.27 33.26 -9.40
C CYS A 1039 34.84 34.42 -10.32
N VAL A 1040 35.78 35.34 -10.63
CA VAL A 1040 35.48 36.50 -11.49
C VAL A 1040 35.51 36.22 -12.98
N GLY A 1041 36.07 35.07 -13.41
CA GLY A 1041 36.04 34.63 -14.79
C GLY A 1041 34.63 34.23 -15.23
N PHE A 1042 34.33 34.38 -16.52
CA PHE A 1042 33.10 33.88 -17.12
C PHE A 1042 33.30 33.35 -18.54
N GLU A 1043 32.48 32.37 -18.94
CA GLU A 1043 32.44 31.89 -20.33
C GLU A 1043 31.08 31.24 -20.69
N GLY A 1044 30.76 31.18 -21.98
CA GLY A 1044 29.59 30.45 -22.46
C GLY A 1044 29.36 30.54 -23.97
N TRP A 1045 28.62 29.56 -24.49
CA TRP A 1045 28.06 29.56 -25.85
C TRP A 1045 26.64 30.11 -25.81
N LEU A 1046 26.27 31.00 -26.73
CA LEU A 1046 24.95 31.60 -26.83
C LEU A 1046 24.24 31.03 -28.06
N SER A 1047 23.16 30.27 -27.84
CA SER A 1047 22.27 29.81 -28.91
C SER A 1047 21.04 30.69 -29.01
N VAL A 1048 20.94 31.44 -30.11
CA VAL A 1048 19.82 32.35 -30.38
C VAL A 1048 18.57 31.63 -30.87
N ALA A 1049 18.73 30.41 -31.41
CA ALA A 1049 17.66 29.55 -31.92
C ALA A 1049 16.98 28.72 -30.81
N SER A 1050 17.69 28.40 -29.72
CA SER A 1050 17.15 27.60 -28.61
C SER A 1050 16.71 28.47 -27.42
N GLY A 1051 15.63 28.07 -26.73
CA GLY A 1051 15.14 28.72 -25.51
C GLY A 1051 13.82 29.47 -25.73
N TYR A 1052 13.77 30.73 -25.29
CA TYR A 1052 12.58 31.58 -25.36
C TYR A 1052 12.01 31.63 -26.79
N ALA A 1053 10.71 31.35 -26.96
CA ALA A 1053 10.11 31.11 -28.28
C ALA A 1053 10.05 32.35 -29.20
N ALA A 1054 10.25 33.55 -28.68
CA ALA A 1054 10.23 34.78 -29.48
C ALA A 1054 11.41 34.83 -30.46
N GLU A 1055 11.14 35.23 -31.70
CA GLU A 1055 12.17 35.35 -32.74
C GLU A 1055 13.15 36.49 -32.40
N LEU A 1056 14.44 36.26 -32.69
CA LEU A 1056 15.50 37.25 -32.53
C LEU A 1056 15.90 37.71 -33.94
N ALA A 1057 15.59 38.94 -34.31
CA ALA A 1057 15.85 39.47 -35.65
C ALA A 1057 16.29 40.94 -35.61
N GLY A 1058 17.38 41.28 -36.30
CA GLY A 1058 17.93 42.63 -36.35
C GLY A 1058 19.24 42.79 -35.57
N SER A 1059 19.54 44.03 -35.17
CA SER A 1059 20.79 44.40 -34.48
C SER A 1059 20.59 44.50 -32.97
N TYR A 1060 21.41 43.76 -32.22
CA TYR A 1060 21.37 43.71 -30.75
C TYR A 1060 22.70 44.10 -30.14
N ARG A 1061 22.65 45.01 -29.17
CA ARG A 1061 23.79 45.41 -28.33
C ARG A 1061 24.12 44.32 -27.33
N LEU A 1062 25.40 43.92 -27.26
CA LEU A 1062 25.87 42.96 -26.26
C LEU A 1062 26.19 43.68 -24.95
N CYS A 1063 25.59 43.21 -23.85
CA CYS A 1063 25.78 43.79 -22.51
C CYS A 1063 26.17 42.68 -21.52
N LEU A 1064 27.12 42.95 -20.63
CA LEU A 1064 27.38 42.07 -19.48
C LEU A 1064 26.45 42.45 -18.33
N VAL A 1065 25.88 41.43 -17.68
CA VAL A 1065 25.02 41.60 -16.51
C VAL A 1065 25.53 40.71 -15.39
N ASN A 1066 25.78 41.31 -14.22
CA ASN A 1066 26.18 40.59 -13.02
C ASN A 1066 25.15 40.79 -11.91
N THR A 1067 24.59 39.68 -11.40
CA THR A 1067 23.56 39.69 -10.35
C THR A 1067 24.13 39.17 -9.04
N ILE A 1068 24.05 39.96 -7.96
CA ILE A 1068 24.50 39.61 -6.62
C ILE A 1068 23.37 39.88 -5.61
N GLY A 1069 22.66 38.84 -5.19
CA GLY A 1069 21.46 39.01 -4.37
C GLY A 1069 20.47 39.93 -5.07
N GLU A 1070 19.99 40.96 -4.39
CA GLU A 1070 19.08 41.97 -4.96
C GLU A 1070 19.80 43.05 -5.78
N MET A 1071 21.12 42.98 -5.99
CA MET A 1071 21.85 43.98 -6.78
C MET A 1071 22.15 43.49 -8.19
N VAL A 1072 21.98 44.39 -9.17
CA VAL A 1072 22.34 44.13 -10.58
C VAL A 1072 23.32 45.19 -11.08
N GLY A 1073 24.43 44.73 -11.65
CA GLY A 1073 25.38 45.53 -12.40
C GLY A 1073 25.24 45.28 -13.90
N VAL A 1074 25.11 46.34 -14.69
CA VAL A 1074 24.98 46.28 -16.16
C VAL A 1074 26.15 47.02 -16.81
N LYS A 1075 26.77 46.40 -17.82
CA LYS A 1075 27.83 47.00 -18.62
C LYS A 1075 27.59 46.79 -20.11
N PRO A 1076 27.08 47.81 -20.84
CA PRO A 1076 26.99 47.77 -22.30
C PRO A 1076 28.40 47.71 -22.91
N LEU A 1077 28.61 46.80 -23.86
CA LEU A 1077 29.87 46.69 -24.60
C LEU A 1077 29.78 47.48 -25.92
N ASP A 1078 30.94 47.79 -26.49
CA ASP A 1078 31.10 48.38 -27.82
C ASP A 1078 30.87 47.36 -28.96
N VAL A 1079 30.01 46.36 -28.72
CA VAL A 1079 29.76 45.24 -29.64
C VAL A 1079 28.28 45.14 -29.98
N VAL A 1080 27.99 44.99 -31.27
CA VAL A 1080 26.66 44.70 -31.81
C VAL A 1080 26.66 43.37 -32.54
N VAL A 1081 25.64 42.55 -32.27
CA VAL A 1081 25.39 41.26 -32.90
C VAL A 1081 24.21 41.43 -33.87
N ASN A 1082 24.40 41.03 -35.13
CA ASN A 1082 23.35 41.04 -36.13
C ASN A 1082 22.79 39.63 -36.33
N VAL A 1083 21.47 39.51 -36.29
CA VAL A 1083 20.76 38.24 -36.35
C VAL A 1083 19.75 38.26 -37.50
N ALA A 1084 19.77 37.23 -38.32
CA ALA A 1084 18.80 37.01 -39.39
C ALA A 1084 18.45 35.51 -39.47
N ASP A 1085 17.19 35.19 -39.72
CA ASP A 1085 16.67 33.82 -39.79
C ASP A 1085 17.03 32.97 -38.55
N GLY A 1086 17.09 33.60 -37.37
CA GLY A 1086 17.42 32.94 -36.10
C GLY A 1086 18.89 32.52 -35.95
N ILE A 1087 19.80 33.07 -36.75
CA ILE A 1087 21.25 32.76 -36.75
C ILE A 1087 22.03 34.07 -36.62
N VAL A 1088 23.13 34.06 -35.85
CA VAL A 1088 24.05 35.21 -35.80
C VAL A 1088 24.82 35.31 -37.11
N THR A 1089 24.61 36.39 -37.87
CA THR A 1089 25.24 36.59 -39.18
C THR A 1089 26.55 37.37 -39.11
N SER A 1090 26.66 38.31 -38.17
CA SER A 1090 27.89 39.10 -37.98
C SER A 1090 27.97 39.71 -36.57
N VAL A 1091 29.19 40.04 -36.16
CA VAL A 1091 29.51 40.71 -34.88
C VAL A 1091 30.45 41.86 -35.21
N GLU A 1092 30.14 43.08 -34.78
CA GLU A 1092 30.88 44.29 -35.16
C GLU A 1092 31.06 45.28 -33.99
N HIS A 1093 32.11 46.11 -34.07
CA HIS A 1093 32.32 47.20 -33.11
C HIS A 1093 31.42 48.41 -33.40
N ARG A 1094 30.82 48.98 -32.36
CA ARG A 1094 30.03 50.21 -32.42
C ARG A 1094 30.09 50.97 -31.10
N ASP A 1095 30.39 52.28 -31.15
CA ASP A 1095 30.59 53.11 -29.96
C ASP A 1095 29.40 53.11 -28.98
N VAL A 1096 29.70 53.24 -27.68
CA VAL A 1096 28.72 53.34 -26.58
C VAL A 1096 28.59 54.80 -26.13
N THR A 1097 27.45 55.44 -26.41
CA THR A 1097 27.15 56.82 -25.95
C THR A 1097 26.37 56.81 -24.63
N GLU A 1098 26.30 57.95 -23.92
CA GLU A 1098 25.48 58.07 -22.69
C GLU A 1098 24.00 57.75 -22.93
N ALA A 1099 23.47 58.08 -24.12
CA ALA A 1099 22.10 57.74 -24.51
C ALA A 1099 21.89 56.22 -24.65
N VAL A 1100 22.86 55.51 -25.23
CA VAL A 1100 22.83 54.04 -25.33
C VAL A 1100 22.89 53.41 -23.95
N VAL A 1101 23.73 53.94 -23.04
CA VAL A 1101 23.80 53.47 -21.66
C VAL A 1101 22.45 53.65 -20.95
N ALA A 1102 21.79 54.81 -21.10
CA ALA A 1102 20.47 55.03 -20.53
C ALA A 1102 19.42 54.05 -21.09
N GLN A 1103 19.34 53.91 -22.41
CA GLN A 1103 18.42 53.00 -23.09
C GLN A 1103 18.60 51.54 -22.65
N VAL A 1104 19.83 51.04 -22.61
CA VAL A 1104 20.13 49.66 -22.18
C VAL A 1104 19.68 49.43 -20.74
N ASN A 1105 19.97 50.40 -19.85
CA ASN A 1105 19.55 50.29 -18.46
C ASN A 1105 18.03 50.30 -18.33
N ASP A 1106 17.34 51.22 -19.00
CA ASP A 1106 15.88 51.32 -18.98
C ASP A 1106 15.22 50.03 -19.50
N SER A 1107 15.74 49.45 -20.59
CA SER A 1107 15.23 48.20 -21.18
C SER A 1107 15.44 46.99 -20.27
N ILE A 1108 16.60 46.89 -19.60
CA ILE A 1108 16.87 45.81 -18.65
C ILE A 1108 16.01 45.99 -17.38
N GLU A 1109 15.93 47.20 -16.83
CA GLU A 1109 15.09 47.51 -15.65
C GLU A 1109 13.60 47.26 -15.92
N ALA A 1110 13.10 47.59 -17.11
CA ALA A 1110 11.71 47.30 -17.51
C ALA A 1110 11.38 45.81 -17.50
N ARG A 1111 12.37 44.93 -17.71
CA ARG A 1111 12.20 43.46 -17.61
C ARG A 1111 12.31 42.93 -16.17
N HIS A 1112 12.79 43.75 -15.24
CA HIS A 1112 12.87 43.45 -13.80
C HIS A 1112 11.72 44.05 -12.97
N ALA A 1113 11.01 45.06 -13.48
CA ALA A 1113 9.82 45.60 -12.84
C ALA A 1113 8.70 44.54 -12.83
N SER A 1114 8.26 44.13 -11.64
CA SER A 1114 7.10 43.27 -11.48
C SER A 1114 5.87 43.95 -12.07
N GLU A 1115 5.21 43.32 -13.05
CA GLU A 1115 3.83 43.67 -13.34
C GLU A 1115 3.02 43.45 -12.04
N PRO A 1116 2.21 44.43 -11.60
CA PRO A 1116 1.37 44.24 -10.44
C PRO A 1116 0.41 43.09 -10.74
N ALA A 1117 0.38 42.09 -9.85
CA ALA A 1117 -0.56 40.99 -9.92
C ALA A 1117 -2.00 41.53 -10.02
N LEU A 1118 -2.67 41.25 -11.14
CA LEU A 1118 -4.10 41.48 -11.36
C LEU A 1118 -4.90 40.25 -10.98
#